data_AF-A0A9W4STI9-F1
#
_entry.id   AF-A0A9W4STI9-F1
#
_cell.length_a   1.000
_cell.length_b   1.000
_cell.length_c   1.000
_cell.angle_alpha   90.00
_cell.angle_beta   90.00
_cell.angle_gamma   90.00
#
_symmetry.space_group_name_H-M   'P 1'
#
loop_
_entity.id
_entity.type
_entity.pdbx_description
1 polymer ?
#
loop_
_entity_poly.entity_id
_entity_poly.type
_entity_poly.pdbx_seq_one_letter_code
_entity_poly.pdbx_strand_id
1 'polypeptide(L)'
;MFVQPQEKFSNKISEITTNFNAMPASENATTPTMPFSFVPSTNLEGDVASVNSFRTTDTNYTGDQESVASDFALREHDLQGIIKILCELDGGLNIALERVKQDELSTFLRKRAAIEEEYGKMMMKLAKNLQESHHTNDTKQGSYGDSWLSILKIHEYIGENRIKLASAIQEISEDVSFLYKDIDKARKNLKDSGQKYEKAIQDSETSLEKAKGKYDSYSEDWERSILQKHGDSPITSKPKTLPKSIFSKQPKTPSQLIKMEEDARNKAEAANATYKQQLLAANTARHDYYDVQLPSIITTLKETADECDVGLQYHLARYSYLFENTIVCDGLVIQPINEEDGPALRKTVEKISNEEDFYNFVKSHDVMTRKTKKFDIPYDQYNLSTQAVNIINPKNIFGVDLAEQMQRDGHDVPLILVKCCEAIEQYGGLQSKGLYRISGVTSHVQRLRMLFDRNADAFDFNAEENLDVNNITSVLKLWFRELPDPLFTMDMYQDFINAAKNPDDRRRVLELHDRVNHLPDANYSTLKYLMGHLNQVVKNQEYNKMNVQNLGIVFGPTLLGSPVIGGANSTSGVSGSVLLQNDGAGLNDMSWQCKPDNQLRRTRPVYSREDILQKRIQLAIRGIILLKLTLELQRNWAHRNTQSQEDNPTKRHHQDLGHDNVSTPETSRYLSSINTDNERVQRVL
;
A
#
# COMPACT_ATOMS: atom_id res chain seq x y z
N MET A 1 78.70 17.04 0.25
CA MET A 1 77.71 17.39 -0.81
C MET A 1 76.51 16.44 -0.79
N PHE A 2 76.10 15.96 0.40
CA PHE A 2 75.14 14.86 0.57
C PHE A 2 74.06 15.24 1.59
N VAL A 3 73.01 15.94 1.13
CA VAL A 3 71.70 16.08 1.84
C VAL A 3 70.52 16.13 0.82
N GLN A 4 70.78 16.17 -0.49
CA GLN A 4 69.72 16.52 -1.46
C GLN A 4 68.69 15.45 -1.89
N PRO A 5 68.84 14.11 -1.70
CA PRO A 5 67.81 13.18 -2.18
C PRO A 5 66.51 13.20 -1.36
N GLN A 6 66.61 13.34 -0.03
CA GLN A 6 65.46 13.30 0.88
C GLN A 6 64.61 14.58 0.82
N GLU A 7 65.24 15.76 0.70
CA GLU A 7 64.51 17.03 0.51
C GLU A 7 63.83 17.11 -0.86
N LYS A 8 64.44 16.54 -1.92
CA LYS A 8 63.79 16.44 -3.23
C LYS A 8 62.58 15.50 -3.20
N PHE A 9 62.59 14.46 -2.38
CA PHE A 9 61.44 13.55 -2.21
C PHE A 9 60.32 14.20 -1.39
N SER A 10 60.66 14.86 -0.28
CA SER A 10 59.69 15.60 0.56
C SER A 10 59.03 16.75 -0.20
N ASN A 11 59.79 17.51 -1.01
CA ASN A 11 59.25 18.60 -1.81
C ASN A 11 58.36 18.10 -2.96
N LYS A 12 58.66 16.92 -3.54
CA LYS A 12 57.83 16.31 -4.58
C LYS A 12 56.53 15.73 -4.03
N ILE A 13 56.54 15.20 -2.80
CA ILE A 13 55.31 14.84 -2.08
C ILE A 13 54.47 16.08 -1.76
N SER A 14 55.08 17.21 -1.37
CA SER A 14 54.34 18.46 -1.16
C SER A 14 53.77 19.08 -2.45
N GLU A 15 54.50 19.05 -3.56
CA GLU A 15 54.01 19.54 -4.86
C GLU A 15 52.87 18.65 -5.41
N ILE A 16 52.93 17.33 -5.22
CA ILE A 16 51.89 16.41 -5.69
C ILE A 16 50.62 16.50 -4.82
N THR A 17 50.76 16.70 -3.51
CA THR A 17 49.62 16.97 -2.61
C THR A 17 48.92 18.30 -2.96
N THR A 18 49.67 19.27 -3.49
CA THR A 18 49.12 20.57 -3.93
C THR A 18 48.44 20.47 -5.31
N ASN A 19 48.98 19.64 -6.22
CA ASN A 19 48.39 19.42 -7.55
C ASN A 19 47.16 18.51 -7.55
N PHE A 20 47.00 17.64 -6.55
CA PHE A 20 45.77 16.85 -6.39
C PHE A 20 44.58 17.70 -5.90
N ASN A 21 44.86 18.84 -5.27
CA ASN A 21 43.85 19.84 -4.89
C ASN A 21 43.54 20.86 -6.01
N ALA A 22 44.16 20.73 -7.18
CA ALA A 22 44.01 21.66 -8.31
C ALA A 22 43.56 20.93 -9.59
N MET A 23 42.37 20.35 -9.57
CA MET A 23 41.60 20.06 -10.79
C MET A 23 40.30 20.88 -10.78
N PRO A 24 39.86 21.39 -11.94
CA PRO A 24 38.78 22.38 -12.01
C PRO A 24 37.44 21.72 -11.68
N ALA A 25 36.72 22.33 -10.74
CA ALA A 25 35.32 22.04 -10.48
C ALA A 25 34.49 22.30 -11.75
N SER A 26 33.81 21.27 -12.27
CA SER A 26 32.61 21.48 -13.08
C SER A 26 31.41 21.53 -12.15
N GLU A 27 30.63 22.60 -12.30
CA GLU A 27 29.61 23.09 -11.38
C GLU A 27 28.47 22.10 -11.07
N ASN A 28 27.92 22.29 -9.87
CA ASN A 28 26.74 21.64 -9.24
C ASN A 28 26.97 20.34 -8.47
N ALA A 29 27.64 20.44 -7.33
CA ALA A 29 27.22 19.79 -6.09
C ALA A 29 27.86 20.50 -4.88
N THR A 30 27.04 21.15 -4.05
CA THR A 30 27.44 21.74 -2.77
C THR A 30 27.89 20.64 -1.81
N THR A 31 29.20 20.55 -1.58
CA THR A 31 29.81 19.72 -0.54
C THR A 31 29.98 20.54 0.74
N PRO A 32 29.55 20.07 1.91
CA PRO A 32 29.83 20.75 3.17
C PRO A 32 31.29 20.54 3.54
N THR A 33 32.02 21.65 3.65
CA THR A 33 33.36 21.70 4.22
C THR A 33 33.25 21.56 5.73
N MET A 34 33.86 20.53 6.34
CA MET A 34 33.96 20.38 7.79
C MET A 34 35.27 19.68 8.21
N PRO A 35 35.74 19.87 9.46
CA PRO A 35 37.12 20.21 9.73
C PRO A 35 37.80 19.20 10.65
N PHE A 36 38.85 18.51 10.19
CA PHE A 36 39.80 17.86 11.10
C PHE A 36 41.19 17.87 10.49
N SER A 37 42.02 18.79 10.98
CA SER A 37 43.48 18.68 10.88
C SER A 37 43.94 17.80 12.04
N PHE A 38 44.25 16.53 11.75
CA PHE A 38 45.06 15.74 12.68
C PHE A 38 46.52 16.10 12.44
N VAL A 39 47.05 16.99 13.29
CA VAL A 39 48.49 17.12 13.48
C VAL A 39 48.95 15.87 14.24
N PRO A 40 49.92 15.08 13.74
CA PRO A 40 50.42 13.93 14.48
C PRO A 40 51.11 14.43 15.75
N SER A 41 50.57 14.08 16.91
CA SER A 41 51.26 14.32 18.18
C SER A 41 52.45 13.38 18.26
N THR A 42 53.65 13.94 18.14
CA THR A 42 54.89 13.28 18.54
C THR A 42 54.85 13.06 20.05
N ASN A 43 54.58 11.82 20.49
CA ASN A 43 55.09 11.22 21.73
C ASN A 43 54.35 9.89 21.97
N LEU A 44 54.98 8.79 21.57
CA LEU A 44 54.80 7.45 22.12
C LEU A 44 56.03 6.63 21.69
N GLU A 45 57.13 6.83 22.40
CA GLU A 45 58.16 5.79 22.53
C GLU A 45 57.53 4.64 23.32
N GLY A 46 57.32 3.51 22.65
CA GLY A 46 56.73 2.32 23.27
C GLY A 46 56.56 1.18 22.27
N ASP A 47 57.58 0.31 22.22
CA ASP A 47 57.54 -1.08 21.77
C ASP A 47 56.99 -1.41 20.36
N VAL A 48 57.87 -1.26 19.36
CA VAL A 48 57.78 -1.98 18.07
C VAL A 48 58.96 -2.95 17.92
N ALA A 49 59.25 -3.71 18.97
CA ALA A 49 60.27 -4.76 18.99
C ALA A 49 59.66 -6.11 19.39
N SER A 50 58.63 -6.58 18.66
CA SER A 50 58.06 -7.91 18.90
C SER A 50 57.30 -8.49 17.70
N VAL A 51 57.75 -8.27 16.46
CA VAL A 51 57.20 -8.99 15.29
C VAL A 51 58.29 -9.38 14.29
N ASN A 52 59.39 -9.95 14.78
CA ASN A 52 60.34 -10.68 13.95
C ASN A 52 60.69 -12.02 14.62
N SER A 53 59.77 -12.97 14.51
CA SER A 53 60.02 -14.38 14.81
C SER A 53 59.09 -15.25 13.97
N PHE A 54 59.36 -15.31 12.67
CA PHE A 54 58.94 -16.45 11.86
C PHE A 54 60.19 -17.18 11.39
N ARG A 55 60.48 -18.29 12.09
CA ARG A 55 61.50 -19.27 11.73
C ARG A 55 61.13 -19.91 10.40
N THR A 56 62.02 -19.80 9.41
CA THR A 56 62.05 -20.69 8.25
C THR A 56 62.63 -22.05 8.65
N THR A 57 62.08 -23.08 8.03
CA THR A 57 62.27 -24.52 8.28
C THR A 57 63.70 -25.01 8.11
N ASP A 58 64.14 -25.81 9.08
CA ASP A 58 65.42 -26.53 9.12
C ASP A 58 65.56 -27.54 7.96
N THR A 59 66.69 -27.46 7.24
CA THR A 59 67.28 -28.60 6.54
C THR A 59 68.64 -28.89 7.15
N ASN A 60 68.74 -30.04 7.81
CA ASN A 60 69.96 -30.58 8.41
C ASN A 60 71.06 -30.79 7.37
N TYR A 61 72.21 -30.14 7.58
CA TYR A 61 73.50 -30.60 7.08
C TYR A 61 74.56 -30.30 8.14
N THR A 62 75.07 -31.36 8.78
CA THR A 62 76.18 -31.30 9.73
C THR A 62 77.49 -31.36 8.96
N GLY A 63 78.31 -30.32 9.06
CA GLY A 63 79.68 -30.30 8.54
C GLY A 63 80.41 -29.00 8.88
N ASP A 64 81.24 -29.06 9.91
CA ASP A 64 82.39 -28.20 10.28
C ASP A 64 82.51 -26.82 9.58
N GLN A 65 82.09 -25.75 10.27
CA GLN A 65 82.47 -24.37 9.97
C GLN A 65 82.73 -23.54 11.24
N GLU A 66 83.57 -24.03 12.16
CA GLU A 66 84.16 -23.18 13.21
C GLU A 66 85.41 -22.46 12.67
N SER A 67 85.22 -21.47 11.79
CA SER A 67 86.19 -20.38 11.59
C SER A 67 85.67 -19.18 10.78
N VAL A 68 84.45 -19.24 10.21
CA VAL A 68 83.88 -18.15 9.38
C VAL A 68 82.84 -17.34 10.14
N ALA A 69 82.29 -17.88 11.23
CA ALA A 69 81.19 -17.26 11.99
C ALA A 69 81.59 -15.97 12.77
N SER A 70 82.88 -15.71 13.00
CA SER A 70 83.31 -14.57 13.83
C SER A 70 83.34 -13.21 13.09
N ASP A 71 83.40 -13.21 11.76
CA ASP A 71 83.51 -11.97 10.97
C ASP A 71 82.15 -11.42 10.49
N PHE A 72 81.12 -12.28 10.48
CA PHE A 72 79.76 -11.93 10.06
C PHE A 72 79.01 -11.10 11.12
N ALA A 73 79.27 -11.37 12.41
CA ALA A 73 78.56 -10.76 13.53
C ALA A 73 79.01 -9.32 13.87
N LEU A 74 80.09 -8.80 13.27
CA LEU A 74 80.66 -7.48 13.60
C LEU A 74 80.34 -6.37 12.58
N ARG A 75 79.65 -6.68 11.48
CA ARG A 75 79.32 -5.72 10.38
C ARG A 75 77.81 -5.50 10.20
N GLU A 76 77.04 -5.63 11.27
CA GLU A 76 75.62 -6.01 11.20
C GLU A 76 74.64 -4.96 10.62
N HIS A 77 75.04 -3.71 10.35
CA HIS A 77 74.08 -2.69 9.84
C HIS A 77 74.62 -1.65 8.84
N ASP A 78 75.88 -1.73 8.40
CA ASP A 78 76.42 -0.79 7.40
C ASP A 78 76.35 -1.39 6.00
N LEU A 79 75.75 -0.65 5.06
CA LEU A 79 75.66 -0.98 3.63
C LEU A 79 77.03 -1.36 3.05
N GLN A 80 78.08 -0.65 3.46
CA GLN A 80 79.44 -0.96 3.02
C GLN A 80 79.95 -2.30 3.54
N GLY A 81 79.55 -2.71 4.75
CA GLY A 81 79.89 -4.00 5.33
C GLY A 81 79.28 -5.16 4.55
N ILE A 82 78.01 -5.03 4.16
CA ILE A 82 77.27 -6.05 3.38
C ILE A 82 77.81 -6.18 1.97
N ILE A 83 78.08 -5.07 1.28
CA ILE A 83 78.69 -5.09 -0.07
C ILE A 83 80.04 -5.79 -0.03
N LYS A 84 80.87 -5.48 0.98
CA LYS A 84 82.18 -6.12 1.14
C LYS A 84 82.06 -7.63 1.33
N ILE A 85 81.13 -8.10 2.17
CA ILE A 85 80.86 -9.52 2.35
C ILE A 85 80.45 -10.18 1.03
N LEU A 86 79.54 -9.57 0.28
CA LEU A 86 79.09 -10.12 -1.00
C LEU A 86 80.20 -10.17 -2.06
N CYS A 87 81.12 -9.21 -2.08
CA CYS A 87 82.28 -9.24 -2.96
C CYS A 87 83.31 -10.33 -2.57
N GLU A 88 83.38 -10.71 -1.29
CA GLU A 88 84.30 -11.74 -0.77
C GLU A 88 83.77 -13.17 -0.95
N LEU A 89 82.47 -13.34 -1.24
CA LEU A 89 81.83 -14.65 -1.40
C LEU A 89 81.92 -15.18 -2.84
N ASP A 90 82.29 -16.45 -2.98
CA ASP A 90 82.19 -17.16 -4.26
C ASP A 90 80.70 -17.30 -4.66
N GLY A 91 80.31 -16.64 -5.76
CA GLY A 91 78.91 -16.52 -6.17
C GLY A 91 78.10 -15.42 -5.46
N GLY A 92 78.73 -14.46 -4.76
CA GLY A 92 78.01 -13.38 -4.07
C GLY A 92 77.10 -12.53 -4.96
N LEU A 93 77.45 -12.36 -6.25
CA LEU A 93 76.58 -11.74 -7.25
C LEU A 93 75.26 -12.52 -7.43
N ASN A 94 75.31 -13.86 -7.46
CA ASN A 94 74.12 -14.70 -7.61
C ASN A 94 73.22 -14.61 -6.37
N ILE A 95 73.80 -14.55 -5.18
CA ILE A 95 73.07 -14.36 -3.92
C ILE A 95 72.30 -13.02 -3.96
N ALA A 96 72.96 -11.93 -4.34
CA ALA A 96 72.33 -10.62 -4.48
C ALA A 96 71.18 -10.62 -5.52
N LEU A 97 71.33 -11.36 -6.62
CA LEU A 97 70.33 -11.48 -7.68
C LEU A 97 69.07 -12.27 -7.27
N GLU A 98 69.15 -13.14 -6.27
CA GLU A 98 68.02 -13.97 -5.85
C GLU A 98 67.02 -13.21 -4.97
N ARG A 99 67.46 -12.25 -4.17
CA ARG A 99 66.60 -11.46 -3.27
C ARG A 99 65.47 -10.72 -3.98
N VAL A 100 65.62 -10.44 -5.27
CA VAL A 100 64.72 -9.61 -6.09
C VAL A 100 63.64 -10.44 -6.82
N LYS A 101 63.51 -11.74 -6.53
CA LYS A 101 62.48 -12.59 -7.16
C LYS A 101 61.24 -12.71 -6.27
N GLN A 102 60.14 -12.04 -6.64
CA GLN A 102 58.73 -12.52 -6.61
C GLN A 102 57.72 -11.37 -6.50
N ASP A 103 56.66 -11.39 -7.34
CA ASP A 103 55.51 -10.47 -7.26
C ASP A 103 54.22 -11.24 -6.90
N GLU A 104 54.06 -11.55 -5.61
CA GLU A 104 52.81 -12.15 -5.12
C GLU A 104 51.75 -11.10 -4.77
N LEU A 105 52.18 -9.87 -4.46
CA LEU A 105 51.32 -8.80 -3.99
C LEU A 105 50.39 -8.26 -5.09
N SER A 106 50.88 -8.03 -6.31
CA SER A 106 50.01 -7.53 -7.39
C SER A 106 48.90 -8.53 -7.71
N THR A 107 49.22 -9.83 -7.68
CA THR A 107 48.25 -10.90 -7.94
C THR A 107 47.19 -10.95 -6.84
N PHE A 108 47.60 -10.81 -5.57
CA PHE A 108 46.67 -10.70 -4.45
C PHE A 108 45.74 -9.50 -4.60
N LEU A 109 46.29 -8.30 -4.82
CA LEU A 109 45.52 -7.06 -4.91
C LEU A 109 44.51 -7.10 -6.07
N ARG A 110 44.89 -7.62 -7.23
CA ARG A 110 43.97 -7.79 -8.37
C ARG A 110 42.78 -8.70 -8.03
N LYS A 111 43.03 -9.83 -7.37
CA LYS A 111 41.95 -10.73 -6.92
C LYS A 111 41.11 -10.07 -5.83
N ARG A 112 41.74 -9.32 -4.92
CA ARG A 112 41.05 -8.57 -3.87
C ARG A 112 40.11 -7.51 -4.46
N ALA A 113 40.57 -6.75 -5.46
CA ALA A 113 39.78 -5.78 -6.20
C ALA A 113 38.56 -6.44 -6.85
N ALA A 114 38.74 -7.56 -7.56
CA ALA A 114 37.64 -8.28 -8.19
C ALA A 114 36.56 -8.75 -7.18
N ILE A 115 36.97 -9.20 -5.98
CA ILE A 115 36.03 -9.59 -4.92
C ILE A 115 35.23 -8.38 -4.42
N GLU A 116 35.88 -7.26 -4.17
CA GLU A 116 35.20 -6.02 -3.72
C GLU A 116 34.25 -5.47 -4.81
N GLU A 117 34.66 -5.55 -6.08
CA GLU A 117 33.86 -5.11 -7.22
C GLU A 117 32.59 -5.95 -7.37
N GLU A 118 32.71 -7.27 -7.29
CA GLU A 118 31.57 -8.19 -7.32
C GLU A 118 30.64 -7.96 -6.12
N TYR A 119 31.18 -7.81 -4.91
CA TYR A 119 30.37 -7.48 -3.73
C TYR A 119 29.56 -6.20 -3.94
N GLY A 120 30.22 -5.12 -4.37
CA GLY A 120 29.57 -3.83 -4.59
C GLY A 120 28.48 -3.90 -5.66
N LYS A 121 28.77 -4.52 -6.82
CA LYS A 121 27.81 -4.73 -7.91
C LYS A 121 26.60 -5.55 -7.47
N MET A 122 26.82 -6.66 -6.77
CA MET A 122 25.74 -7.53 -6.30
C MET A 122 24.86 -6.82 -5.27
N MET A 123 25.45 -6.05 -4.35
CA MET A 123 24.72 -5.29 -3.35
C MET A 123 23.84 -4.20 -3.99
N MET A 124 24.40 -3.40 -4.89
CA MET A 124 23.64 -2.38 -5.61
C MET A 124 22.50 -2.98 -6.44
N LYS A 125 22.76 -4.09 -7.13
CA LYS A 125 21.75 -4.79 -7.93
C LYS A 125 20.62 -5.33 -7.06
N LEU A 126 20.94 -5.93 -5.91
CA LEU A 126 19.94 -6.42 -4.96
C LEU A 126 19.06 -5.27 -4.45
N ALA A 127 19.68 -4.17 -4.01
CA ALA A 127 18.97 -3.00 -3.50
C ALA A 127 18.03 -2.39 -4.55
N LYS A 128 18.52 -2.15 -5.77
CA LYS A 128 17.72 -1.56 -6.86
C LYS A 128 16.55 -2.45 -7.28
N ASN A 129 16.79 -3.75 -7.45
CA ASN A 129 15.73 -4.70 -7.81
C ASN A 129 14.61 -4.73 -6.76
N LEU A 130 14.97 -4.68 -5.48
CA LEU A 130 13.98 -4.67 -4.39
C LEU A 130 13.23 -3.34 -4.30
N GLN A 131 13.88 -2.20 -4.57
CA GLN A 131 13.22 -0.89 -4.68
C GLN A 131 12.19 -0.89 -5.80
N GLU A 132 12.56 -1.34 -7.01
CA GLU A 132 11.64 -1.44 -8.15
C GLU A 132 10.44 -2.35 -7.83
N SER A 133 10.69 -3.50 -7.19
CA SER A 133 9.63 -4.44 -6.82
C SER A 133 8.66 -3.90 -5.76
N HIS A 134 9.12 -3.02 -4.86
CA HIS A 134 8.29 -2.42 -3.82
C HIS A 134 7.29 -1.43 -4.43
N HIS A 135 7.68 -0.71 -5.48
CA HIS A 135 6.79 0.20 -6.20
C HIS A 135 5.71 -0.52 -7.02
N THR A 136 5.99 -1.71 -7.55
CA THR A 136 5.05 -2.47 -8.38
C THR A 136 4.10 -3.38 -7.61
N ASN A 137 4.49 -3.78 -6.40
CA ASN A 137 3.71 -4.71 -5.59
C ASN A 137 2.92 -3.95 -4.50
N ASP A 138 1.68 -4.37 -4.23
CA ASP A 138 0.84 -3.91 -3.11
C ASP A 138 1.40 -4.41 -1.75
N THR A 139 2.66 -4.10 -1.48
CA THR A 139 3.38 -4.45 -0.25
C THR A 139 3.04 -3.49 0.88
N LYS A 140 3.52 -3.75 2.10
CA LYS A 140 3.34 -2.85 3.24
C LYS A 140 3.81 -1.43 2.87
N GLN A 141 2.85 -0.50 2.82
CA GLN A 141 3.05 0.93 2.57
C GLN A 141 3.11 1.71 3.89
N GLY A 142 3.32 3.03 3.82
CA GLY A 142 3.42 3.90 4.99
C GLY A 142 4.83 3.91 5.57
N SER A 143 4.92 4.08 6.89
CA SER A 143 6.19 4.20 7.60
C SER A 143 7.11 2.99 7.41
N TYR A 144 6.55 1.78 7.31
CA TYR A 144 7.33 0.59 6.93
C TYR A 144 7.94 0.71 5.54
N GLY A 145 7.15 1.11 4.54
CA GLY A 145 7.58 1.24 3.14
C GLY A 145 8.69 2.27 3.00
N ASP A 146 8.51 3.45 3.58
CA ASP A 146 9.50 4.54 3.57
C ASP A 146 10.81 4.10 4.24
N SER A 147 10.70 3.44 5.40
CA SER A 147 11.86 2.93 6.14
C SER A 147 12.59 1.84 5.35
N TRP A 148 11.85 0.95 4.70
CA TRP A 148 12.42 -0.11 3.86
C TRP A 148 13.20 0.47 2.66
N LEU A 149 12.63 1.43 1.93
CA LEU A 149 13.31 2.10 0.82
C LEU A 149 14.58 2.81 1.29
N SER A 150 14.53 3.45 2.46
CA SER A 150 15.70 4.09 3.08
C SER A 150 16.80 3.07 3.44
N ILE A 151 16.46 1.91 3.99
CA ILE A 151 17.42 0.81 4.26
C ILE A 151 18.09 0.34 2.97
N LEU A 152 17.32 0.13 1.91
CA LEU A 152 17.86 -0.27 0.61
C LEU A 152 18.81 0.79 0.04
N LYS A 153 18.49 2.08 0.21
CA LYS A 153 19.36 3.18 -0.22
C LYS A 153 20.71 3.20 0.53
N ILE A 154 20.70 2.95 1.84
CA ILE A 154 21.94 2.80 2.63
C ILE A 154 22.83 1.68 2.06
N HIS A 155 22.24 0.54 1.72
CA HIS A 155 22.99 -0.59 1.15
C HIS A 155 23.49 -0.31 -0.27
N GLU A 156 22.77 0.49 -1.05
CA GLU A 156 23.25 0.97 -2.35
C GLU A 156 24.53 1.82 -2.18
N TYR A 157 24.56 2.75 -1.23
CA TYR A 157 25.75 3.57 -0.94
C TYR A 157 26.95 2.73 -0.46
N ILE A 158 26.72 1.72 0.39
CA ILE A 158 27.77 0.76 0.76
C ILE A 158 28.31 0.05 -0.49
N GLY A 159 27.42 -0.39 -1.39
CA GLY A 159 27.81 -0.99 -2.66
C GLY A 159 28.67 -0.05 -3.53
N GLU A 160 28.31 1.22 -3.62
CA GLU A 160 29.08 2.24 -4.35
C GLU A 160 30.47 2.46 -3.74
N ASN A 161 30.59 2.55 -2.41
CA ASN A 161 31.87 2.68 -1.73
C ASN A 161 32.80 1.50 -2.04
N ARG A 162 32.25 0.29 -2.11
CA ARG A 162 33.01 -0.94 -2.39
C ARG A 162 33.50 -1.01 -3.83
N ILE A 163 32.71 -0.52 -4.78
CA ILE A 163 33.16 -0.37 -6.18
C ILE A 163 34.30 0.66 -6.27
N LYS A 164 34.22 1.78 -5.55
CA LYS A 164 35.31 2.79 -5.51
C LYS A 164 36.59 2.19 -4.92
N LEU A 165 36.48 1.46 -3.81
CA LEU A 165 37.61 0.74 -3.20
C LEU A 165 38.21 -0.28 -4.18
N ALA A 166 37.38 -1.07 -4.86
CA ALA A 166 37.83 -2.04 -5.84
C ALA A 166 38.66 -1.39 -6.96
N SER A 167 38.18 -0.27 -7.51
CA SER A 167 38.90 0.50 -8.52
C SER A 167 40.25 0.99 -8.00
N ALA A 168 40.31 1.48 -6.76
CA ALA A 168 41.55 1.96 -6.17
C ALA A 168 42.55 0.83 -5.87
N ILE A 169 42.08 -0.34 -5.42
CA ILE A 169 42.92 -1.53 -5.23
C ILE A 169 43.47 -2.01 -6.59
N GLN A 170 42.66 -1.96 -7.64
CA GLN A 170 43.07 -2.34 -8.99
C GLN A 170 44.19 -1.42 -9.51
N GLU A 171 44.09 -0.11 -9.28
CA GLU A 171 45.15 0.85 -9.61
C GLU A 171 46.46 0.52 -8.86
N ILE A 172 46.39 0.26 -7.55
CA ILE A 172 47.57 -0.14 -6.75
C ILE A 172 48.17 -1.45 -7.28
N SER A 173 47.32 -2.41 -7.67
CA SER A 173 47.79 -3.66 -8.27
C SER A 173 48.59 -3.43 -9.56
N GLU A 174 48.17 -2.47 -10.38
CA GLU A 174 48.84 -2.13 -11.64
C GLU A 174 50.16 -1.43 -11.36
N ASP A 175 50.18 -0.46 -10.44
CA ASP A 175 51.40 0.24 -10.00
C ASP A 175 52.46 -0.74 -9.47
N VAL A 176 52.07 -1.68 -8.58
CA VAL A 176 52.97 -2.71 -8.04
C VAL A 176 53.50 -3.62 -9.16
N SER A 177 52.64 -3.99 -10.11
CA SER A 177 53.04 -4.79 -11.28
C SER A 177 54.05 -4.04 -12.18
N PHE A 178 53.90 -2.73 -12.35
CA PHE A 178 54.87 -1.91 -13.09
C PHE A 178 56.20 -1.80 -12.34
N LEU A 179 56.16 -1.52 -11.03
CA LEU A 179 57.35 -1.51 -10.18
C LEU A 179 58.16 -2.80 -10.33
N TYR A 180 57.52 -3.96 -10.18
CA TYR A 180 58.21 -5.25 -10.33
C TYR A 180 58.80 -5.47 -11.72
N LYS A 181 58.11 -5.05 -12.79
CA LYS A 181 58.64 -5.18 -14.16
C LYS A 181 59.90 -4.36 -14.37
N ASP A 182 59.92 -3.13 -13.86
CA ASP A 182 61.08 -2.24 -13.96
C ASP A 182 62.26 -2.77 -13.15
N ILE A 183 61.99 -3.23 -11.92
CA ILE A 183 62.98 -3.88 -11.05
C ILE A 183 63.55 -5.17 -11.67
N ASP A 184 62.71 -6.05 -12.22
CA ASP A 184 63.19 -7.27 -12.89
C ASP A 184 64.02 -6.96 -14.14
N LYS A 185 63.68 -5.90 -14.88
CA LYS A 185 64.46 -5.43 -16.02
C LYS A 185 65.84 -4.92 -15.58
N ALA A 186 65.91 -4.08 -14.54
CA ALA A 186 67.17 -3.60 -13.98
C ALA A 186 68.05 -4.75 -13.48
N ARG A 187 67.46 -5.69 -12.74
CA ARG A 187 68.11 -6.91 -12.25
C ARG A 187 68.70 -7.77 -13.38
N LYS A 188 67.96 -7.98 -14.47
CA LYS A 188 68.44 -8.72 -15.65
C LYS A 188 69.64 -8.02 -16.31
N ASN A 189 69.57 -6.69 -16.48
CA ASN A 189 70.68 -5.92 -17.05
C ASN A 189 71.96 -5.99 -16.20
N LEU A 190 71.82 -5.97 -14.87
CA LEU A 190 72.94 -6.09 -13.93
C LEU A 190 73.52 -7.51 -13.94
N LYS A 191 72.66 -8.54 -14.03
CA LYS A 191 73.09 -9.93 -14.23
C LYS A 191 73.91 -10.08 -15.52
N ASP A 192 73.40 -9.58 -16.64
CA ASP A 192 74.08 -9.71 -17.94
C ASP A 192 75.41 -8.96 -17.94
N SER A 193 75.49 -7.81 -17.28
CA SER A 193 76.73 -7.06 -17.06
C SER A 193 77.74 -7.88 -16.24
N GLY A 194 77.33 -8.47 -15.12
CA GLY A 194 78.19 -9.30 -14.28
C GLY A 194 78.74 -10.52 -15.04
N GLN A 195 77.86 -11.26 -15.74
CA GLN A 195 78.25 -12.41 -16.55
C GLN A 195 79.23 -12.05 -17.67
N LYS A 196 79.10 -10.85 -18.26
CA LYS A 196 80.03 -10.37 -19.28
C LYS A 196 81.45 -10.21 -18.72
N TYR A 197 81.61 -9.64 -17.52
CA TYR A 197 82.92 -9.46 -16.91
C TYR A 197 83.51 -10.78 -16.38
N GLU A 198 82.69 -11.66 -15.79
CA GLU A 198 83.11 -13.01 -15.39
C GLU A 198 83.65 -13.80 -16.58
N LYS A 199 82.96 -13.73 -17.73
CA LYS A 199 83.43 -14.36 -18.97
C LYS A 199 84.75 -13.76 -19.46
N ALA A 200 84.93 -12.44 -19.36
CA ALA A 200 86.17 -11.78 -19.78
C ALA A 200 87.37 -12.23 -18.92
N ILE A 201 87.18 -12.45 -17.61
CA ILE A 201 88.20 -13.05 -16.74
C ILE A 201 88.48 -14.49 -17.18
N GLN A 202 87.44 -15.31 -17.36
CA GLN A 202 87.59 -16.72 -17.73
C GLN A 202 88.35 -16.89 -19.05
N ASP A 203 88.05 -16.07 -20.07
CA ASP A 203 88.72 -16.08 -21.36
C ASP A 203 90.21 -15.66 -21.24
N SER A 204 90.49 -14.67 -20.38
CA SER A 204 91.86 -14.18 -20.13
C SER A 204 92.70 -15.19 -19.34
N GLU A 205 92.13 -15.81 -18.31
CA GLU A 205 92.77 -16.88 -17.51
C GLU A 205 93.04 -18.13 -18.37
N THR A 206 92.10 -18.50 -19.25
CA THR A 206 92.31 -19.59 -20.21
C THR A 206 93.47 -19.29 -21.18
N SER A 207 93.60 -18.03 -21.62
CA SER A 207 94.67 -17.59 -22.51
C SER A 207 96.03 -17.57 -21.80
N LEU A 208 96.05 -17.14 -20.52
CA LEU A 208 97.21 -17.20 -19.65
C LEU A 208 97.71 -18.64 -19.46
N GLU A 209 96.82 -19.57 -19.14
CA GLU A 209 97.18 -20.97 -18.89
C GLU A 209 97.77 -21.62 -20.16
N LYS A 210 97.21 -21.31 -21.34
CA LYS A 210 97.77 -21.73 -22.63
C LYS A 210 99.16 -21.15 -22.89
N ALA A 211 99.38 -19.87 -22.56
CA ALA A 211 100.69 -19.22 -22.73
C ALA A 211 101.73 -19.78 -21.77
N LYS A 212 101.33 -20.04 -20.51
CA LYS A 212 102.16 -20.70 -19.49
C LYS A 212 102.59 -22.09 -19.94
N GLY A 213 101.64 -22.94 -20.34
CA GLY A 213 101.97 -24.29 -20.81
C GLY A 213 102.91 -24.32 -22.03
N LYS A 214 102.81 -23.34 -22.93
CA LYS A 214 103.78 -23.17 -24.03
C LYS A 214 105.16 -22.75 -23.52
N TYR A 215 105.22 -21.80 -22.58
CA TYR A 215 106.47 -21.36 -21.98
C TYR A 215 107.17 -22.49 -21.22
N ASP A 216 106.43 -23.26 -20.42
CA ASP A 216 106.95 -24.41 -19.68
C ASP A 216 107.51 -25.45 -20.65
N SER A 217 106.76 -25.82 -21.69
CA SER A 217 107.18 -26.77 -22.73
C SER A 217 108.44 -26.32 -23.48
N TYR A 218 108.51 -25.06 -23.93
CA TYR A 218 109.70 -24.55 -24.62
C TYR A 218 110.91 -24.40 -23.68
N SER A 219 110.67 -24.15 -22.39
CA SER A 219 111.73 -24.09 -21.38
C SER A 219 112.30 -25.49 -21.11
N GLU A 220 111.45 -26.52 -21.01
CA GLU A 220 111.89 -27.91 -20.95
C GLU A 220 112.68 -28.32 -22.19
N ASP A 221 112.25 -27.92 -23.40
CA ASP A 221 112.98 -28.19 -24.64
C ASP A 221 114.35 -27.49 -24.66
N TRP A 222 114.43 -26.25 -24.18
CA TRP A 222 115.68 -25.52 -24.03
C TRP A 222 116.61 -26.22 -23.02
N GLU A 223 116.10 -26.62 -21.86
CA GLU A 223 116.85 -27.40 -20.86
C GLU A 223 117.40 -28.71 -21.46
N ARG A 224 116.57 -29.46 -22.19
CA ARG A 224 117.00 -30.68 -22.90
C ARG A 224 118.10 -30.40 -23.93
N SER A 225 118.02 -29.27 -24.63
CA SER A 225 119.02 -28.88 -25.63
C SER A 225 120.38 -28.54 -24.99
N ILE A 226 120.38 -27.89 -23.82
CA ILE A 226 121.59 -27.62 -23.01
C ILE A 226 122.23 -28.94 -22.59
N LEU A 227 121.44 -29.85 -22.02
CA LEU A 227 121.89 -31.19 -21.61
C LEU A 227 122.51 -31.97 -22.77
N GLN A 228 121.87 -31.96 -23.95
CA GLN A 228 122.40 -32.61 -25.16
C GLN A 228 123.70 -31.98 -25.69
N LYS A 229 123.94 -30.67 -25.49
CA LYS A 229 125.18 -29.98 -25.86
C LYS A 229 126.35 -30.33 -24.94
N HIS A 230 126.10 -30.56 -23.65
CA HIS A 230 127.12 -30.84 -22.64
C HIS A 230 127.45 -32.33 -22.46
N GLY A 231 126.73 -33.23 -23.15
CA GLY A 231 127.00 -34.68 -23.14
C GLY A 231 126.27 -35.47 -22.06
N ASP A 232 125.45 -34.80 -21.24
CA ASP A 232 124.61 -35.44 -20.23
C ASP A 232 123.23 -35.70 -20.82
N SER A 233 122.96 -36.95 -21.19
CA SER A 233 121.61 -37.34 -21.60
C SER A 233 120.80 -37.75 -20.37
N PRO A 234 119.65 -37.14 -20.05
CA PRO A 234 118.84 -37.59 -18.92
C PRO A 234 118.22 -38.96 -19.24
N ILE A 235 118.53 -39.95 -18.39
CA ILE A 235 117.85 -41.24 -18.34
C ILE A 235 116.54 -41.02 -17.58
N THR A 236 115.40 -41.40 -18.19
CA THR A 236 114.01 -41.27 -17.70
C THR A 236 113.44 -39.84 -17.82
N SER A 237 112.27 -39.55 -18.38
CA SER A 237 111.01 -40.26 -18.55
C SER A 237 110.30 -39.85 -19.86
N LYS A 238 109.64 -40.79 -20.54
CA LYS A 238 108.85 -40.56 -21.77
C LYS A 238 107.61 -39.67 -21.50
N PRO A 239 107.34 -38.63 -22.32
CA PRO A 239 105.98 -38.18 -22.58
C PRO A 239 105.39 -38.96 -23.76
N LYS A 240 104.20 -39.53 -23.57
CA LYS A 240 103.37 -40.12 -24.62
C LYS A 240 102.63 -38.98 -25.34
N THR A 241 102.95 -38.73 -26.61
CA THR A 241 102.04 -38.40 -27.74
C THR A 241 102.76 -37.56 -28.80
N LEU A 242 103.51 -38.18 -29.71
CA LEU A 242 103.64 -37.74 -31.11
C LEU A 242 104.30 -38.86 -31.95
N PRO A 243 103.98 -38.96 -33.27
CA PRO A 243 104.26 -40.13 -34.10
C PRO A 243 105.73 -40.25 -34.55
N LYS A 244 106.09 -41.48 -34.89
CA LYS A 244 107.40 -41.93 -35.39
C LYS A 244 107.79 -41.28 -36.74
N SER A 245 109.11 -41.17 -36.96
CA SER A 245 109.84 -40.73 -38.18
C SER A 245 110.11 -39.22 -38.18
N ILE A 246 111.34 -38.68 -38.22
CA ILE A 246 112.51 -39.00 -39.07
C ILE A 246 113.78 -38.71 -38.24
N PHE A 247 114.56 -39.73 -37.86
CA PHE A 247 115.90 -39.55 -37.28
C PHE A 247 116.95 -40.05 -38.28
N SER A 248 117.68 -39.12 -38.90
CA SER A 248 118.99 -39.42 -39.44
C SER A 248 119.94 -39.63 -38.25
N LYS A 249 120.45 -40.85 -38.09
CA LYS A 249 121.49 -41.20 -37.11
C LYS A 249 122.85 -40.70 -37.58
N GLN A 250 123.01 -39.38 -37.69
CA GLN A 250 124.31 -38.72 -37.82
C GLN A 250 124.59 -38.00 -36.50
N PRO A 251 125.79 -38.13 -35.89
CA PRO A 251 126.15 -37.31 -34.75
C PRO A 251 126.07 -35.84 -35.15
N LYS A 252 125.22 -35.07 -34.45
CA LYS A 252 125.06 -33.64 -34.72
C LYS A 252 126.40 -32.95 -34.50
N THR A 253 126.81 -32.09 -35.44
CA THR A 253 128.09 -31.36 -35.30
C THR A 253 127.99 -30.34 -34.16
N PRO A 254 129.12 -29.94 -33.52
CA PRO A 254 129.10 -28.94 -32.44
C PRO A 254 128.37 -27.65 -32.83
N SER A 255 128.53 -27.18 -34.08
CA SER A 255 127.84 -25.99 -34.60
C SER A 255 126.32 -26.19 -34.72
N GLN A 256 125.84 -27.40 -35.01
CA GLN A 256 124.41 -27.72 -35.08
C GLN A 256 123.78 -27.78 -33.68
N LEU A 257 124.51 -28.28 -32.67
CA LEU A 257 124.04 -28.30 -31.28
C LEU A 257 123.94 -26.89 -30.70
N ILE A 258 124.92 -26.02 -30.97
CA ILE A 258 124.88 -24.60 -30.58
C ILE A 258 123.68 -23.90 -31.22
N LYS A 259 123.47 -24.09 -32.53
CA LYS A 259 122.32 -23.48 -33.21
C LYS A 259 120.98 -23.99 -32.67
N MET A 260 120.87 -25.28 -32.36
CA MET A 260 119.64 -25.88 -31.83
C MET A 260 119.31 -25.37 -30.42
N GLU A 261 120.30 -25.20 -29.55
CA GLU A 261 120.14 -24.57 -28.23
C GLU A 261 119.71 -23.10 -28.37
N GLU A 262 120.39 -22.35 -29.24
CA GLU A 262 120.07 -20.94 -29.51
C GLU A 262 118.63 -20.77 -30.03
N ASP A 263 118.20 -21.61 -30.97
CA ASP A 263 116.82 -21.61 -31.47
C ASP A 263 115.80 -21.99 -30.38
N ALA A 264 116.13 -22.93 -29.49
CA ALA A 264 115.27 -23.31 -28.36
C ALA A 264 115.18 -22.19 -27.32
N ARG A 265 116.31 -21.52 -27.01
CA ARG A 265 116.37 -20.35 -26.12
C ARG A 265 115.51 -19.21 -26.65
N ASN A 266 115.66 -18.86 -27.92
CA ASN A 266 114.90 -17.77 -28.54
C ASN A 266 113.38 -18.06 -28.55
N LYS A 267 112.99 -19.33 -28.73
CA LYS A 267 111.58 -19.75 -28.61
C LYS A 267 111.07 -19.66 -27.16
N ALA A 268 111.86 -20.10 -26.18
CA ALA A 268 111.51 -19.99 -24.77
C ALA A 268 111.39 -18.52 -24.34
N GLU A 269 112.29 -17.64 -24.79
CA GLU A 269 112.25 -16.21 -24.51
C GLU A 269 111.04 -15.51 -25.14
N ALA A 270 110.72 -15.82 -26.40
CA ALA A 270 109.51 -15.31 -27.06
C ALA A 270 108.21 -15.82 -26.37
N ALA A 271 108.19 -17.08 -25.93
CA ALA A 271 107.08 -17.64 -25.16
C ALA A 271 106.95 -17.00 -23.77
N ASN A 272 108.07 -16.70 -23.09
CA ASN A 272 108.09 -15.98 -21.82
C ASN A 272 107.55 -14.55 -21.97
N ALA A 273 107.94 -13.83 -23.02
CA ALA A 273 107.39 -12.51 -23.32
C ALA A 273 105.87 -12.56 -23.52
N THR A 274 105.38 -13.57 -24.25
CA THR A 274 103.94 -13.80 -24.44
C THR A 274 103.24 -14.16 -23.12
N TYR A 275 103.84 -15.01 -22.29
CA TYR A 275 103.32 -15.37 -20.97
C TYR A 275 103.20 -14.16 -20.06
N LYS A 276 104.24 -13.31 -19.98
CA LYS A 276 104.20 -12.04 -19.23
C LYS A 276 103.11 -11.10 -19.73
N GLN A 277 102.92 -11.00 -21.04
CA GLN A 277 101.86 -10.19 -21.63
C GLN A 277 100.46 -10.70 -21.25
N GLN A 278 100.23 -12.01 -21.35
CA GLN A 278 98.95 -12.62 -20.98
C GLN A 278 98.71 -12.57 -19.46
N LEU A 279 99.77 -12.63 -18.64
CA LEU A 279 99.69 -12.50 -17.19
C LEU A 279 99.25 -11.09 -16.80
N LEU A 280 99.81 -10.07 -17.46
CA LEU A 280 99.36 -8.69 -17.29
C LEU A 280 97.89 -8.54 -17.70
N ALA A 281 97.49 -9.07 -18.86
CA ALA A 281 96.11 -9.00 -19.33
C ALA A 281 95.10 -9.68 -18.38
N ALA A 282 95.42 -10.87 -17.88
CA ALA A 282 94.58 -11.58 -16.91
C ALA A 282 94.50 -10.83 -15.58
N ASN A 283 95.62 -10.30 -15.07
CA ASN A 283 95.63 -9.51 -13.83
C ASN A 283 94.84 -8.20 -13.98
N THR A 284 94.93 -7.52 -15.14
CA THR A 284 94.11 -6.34 -15.43
C THR A 284 92.63 -6.69 -15.45
N ALA A 285 92.22 -7.75 -16.15
CA ALA A 285 90.82 -8.18 -16.17
C ALA A 285 90.30 -8.55 -14.76
N ARG A 286 91.14 -9.15 -13.92
CA ARG A 286 90.80 -9.47 -12.52
C ARG A 286 90.66 -8.21 -11.67
N HIS A 287 91.59 -7.26 -11.76
CA HIS A 287 91.52 -5.99 -11.04
C HIS A 287 90.28 -5.19 -11.43
N ASP A 288 90.02 -5.07 -12.73
CA ASP A 288 88.85 -4.38 -13.26
C ASP A 288 87.55 -4.99 -12.71
N TYR A 289 87.45 -6.32 -12.65
CA TYR A 289 86.25 -6.97 -12.12
C TYR A 289 86.14 -6.87 -10.60
N TYR A 290 87.11 -7.38 -9.83
CA TYR A 290 86.97 -7.53 -8.38
C TYR A 290 87.03 -6.19 -7.63
N ASP A 291 87.82 -5.23 -8.13
CA ASP A 291 88.06 -3.98 -7.40
C ASP A 291 87.15 -2.83 -7.89
N VAL A 292 86.56 -2.95 -9.09
CA VAL A 292 85.72 -1.89 -9.68
C VAL A 292 84.32 -2.39 -10.01
N GLN A 293 84.18 -3.37 -10.91
CA GLN A 293 82.88 -3.71 -11.48
C GLN A 293 81.98 -4.49 -10.52
N LEU A 294 82.50 -5.51 -9.82
CA LEU A 294 81.72 -6.34 -8.91
C LEU A 294 81.14 -5.54 -7.73
N PRO A 295 81.93 -4.71 -7.00
CA PRO A 295 81.38 -3.83 -5.97
C PRO A 295 80.33 -2.87 -6.52
N SER A 296 80.56 -2.29 -7.70
CA SER A 296 79.59 -1.38 -8.33
C SER A 296 78.28 -2.08 -8.67
N ILE A 297 78.34 -3.26 -9.28
CA ILE A 297 77.15 -4.05 -9.66
C ILE A 297 76.36 -4.47 -8.42
N ILE A 298 77.03 -4.95 -7.37
CA ILE A 298 76.39 -5.35 -6.10
C ILE A 298 75.73 -4.13 -5.43
N THR A 299 76.40 -2.97 -5.44
CA THR A 299 75.84 -1.73 -4.89
C THR A 299 74.54 -1.36 -5.61
N THR A 300 74.56 -1.33 -6.95
CA THR A 300 73.36 -0.99 -7.74
C THR A 300 72.25 -2.05 -7.61
N LEU A 301 72.60 -3.33 -7.47
CA LEU A 301 71.62 -4.39 -7.18
C LEU A 301 70.94 -4.17 -5.82
N LYS A 302 71.70 -3.76 -4.80
CA LYS A 302 71.16 -3.43 -3.48
C LYS A 302 70.26 -2.21 -3.52
N GLU A 303 70.66 -1.15 -4.22
CA GLU A 303 69.82 0.04 -4.42
C GLU A 303 68.51 -0.32 -5.14
N THR A 304 68.58 -1.18 -6.16
CA THR A 304 67.41 -1.69 -6.88
C THR A 304 66.48 -2.50 -5.95
N ALA A 305 67.05 -3.35 -5.09
CA ALA A 305 66.28 -4.09 -4.10
C ALA A 305 65.61 -3.17 -3.07
N ASP A 306 66.32 -2.14 -2.60
CA ASP A 306 65.78 -1.15 -1.66
C ASP A 306 64.65 -0.32 -2.27
N GLU A 307 64.78 0.09 -3.52
CA GLU A 307 63.71 0.78 -4.25
C GLU A 307 62.44 -0.10 -4.34
N CYS A 308 62.61 -1.39 -4.59
CA CYS A 308 61.52 -2.35 -4.58
C CYS A 308 60.87 -2.47 -3.20
N ASP A 309 61.65 -2.69 -2.15
CA ASP A 309 61.16 -2.86 -0.77
C ASP A 309 60.40 -1.59 -0.30
N VAL A 310 60.96 -0.40 -0.55
CA VAL A 310 60.32 0.88 -0.22
C VAL A 310 59.04 1.12 -1.04
N GLY A 311 59.07 0.82 -2.34
CA GLY A 311 57.89 0.92 -3.20
C GLY A 311 56.76 0.00 -2.75
N LEU A 312 57.08 -1.24 -2.38
CA LEU A 312 56.10 -2.18 -1.83
C LEU A 312 55.51 -1.70 -0.51
N GLN A 313 56.35 -1.20 0.40
CA GLN A 313 55.90 -0.65 1.67
C GLN A 313 54.93 0.52 1.45
N TYR A 314 55.24 1.43 0.50
CA TYR A 314 54.37 2.54 0.14
C TYR A 314 53.00 2.06 -0.36
N HIS A 315 52.97 1.12 -1.30
CA HIS A 315 51.72 0.61 -1.87
C HIS A 315 50.89 -0.19 -0.84
N LEU A 316 51.53 -0.92 0.06
CA LEU A 316 50.85 -1.60 1.19
C LEU A 316 50.23 -0.60 2.17
N ALA A 317 50.95 0.48 2.50
CA ALA A 317 50.42 1.54 3.35
C ALA A 317 49.24 2.24 2.69
N ARG A 318 49.34 2.57 1.39
CA ARG A 318 48.25 3.17 0.61
C ARG A 318 47.01 2.25 0.57
N TYR A 319 47.20 0.95 0.33
CA TYR A 319 46.12 -0.05 0.40
C TYR A 319 45.43 -0.07 1.76
N SER A 320 46.22 -0.14 2.83
CA SER A 320 45.71 -0.21 4.21
C SER A 320 44.88 1.03 4.56
N TYR A 321 45.41 2.23 4.25
CA TYR A 321 44.71 3.49 4.46
C TYR A 321 43.37 3.56 3.70
N LEU A 322 43.36 3.20 2.41
CA LEU A 322 42.13 3.22 1.61
C LEU A 322 41.09 2.23 2.14
N PHE A 323 41.54 1.06 2.57
CA PHE A 323 40.66 0.06 3.15
C PHE A 323 40.03 0.56 4.45
N GLU A 324 40.85 1.04 5.39
CA GLU A 324 40.38 1.61 6.66
C GLU A 324 39.41 2.77 6.44
N ASN A 325 39.75 3.71 5.55
CA ASN A 325 38.90 4.84 5.21
C ASN A 325 37.55 4.38 4.64
N THR A 326 37.55 3.37 3.76
CA THR A 326 36.30 2.81 3.21
C THR A 326 35.43 2.18 4.31
N ILE A 327 36.03 1.47 5.27
CA ILE A 327 35.28 0.93 6.42
C ILE A 327 34.66 2.06 7.26
N VAL A 328 35.39 3.16 7.48
CA VAL A 328 34.88 4.34 8.17
C VAL A 328 33.72 4.97 7.38
N CYS A 329 33.86 5.11 6.05
CA CYS A 329 32.81 5.62 5.19
C CYS A 329 31.54 4.77 5.24
N ASP A 330 31.67 3.45 5.18
CA ASP A 330 30.53 2.52 5.36
C ASP A 330 29.89 2.71 6.74
N GLY A 331 30.71 2.88 7.79
CA GLY A 331 30.25 3.20 9.13
C GLY A 331 29.43 4.50 9.20
N LEU A 332 29.89 5.55 8.51
CA LEU A 332 29.19 6.84 8.43
C LEU A 332 27.91 6.77 7.59
N VAL A 333 27.86 5.93 6.56
CA VAL A 333 26.63 5.67 5.79
C VAL A 333 25.58 4.95 6.65
N ILE A 334 26.01 4.02 7.50
CA ILE A 334 25.12 3.28 8.41
C ILE A 334 24.68 4.16 9.59
N GLN A 335 25.60 4.96 10.13
CA GLN A 335 25.39 5.82 11.29
C GLN A 335 26.02 7.20 11.03
N PRO A 336 25.28 8.10 10.34
CA PRO A 336 25.76 9.45 10.11
C PRO A 336 25.95 10.21 11.43
N ILE A 337 26.95 11.09 11.45
CA ILE A 337 27.22 11.95 12.62
C ILE A 337 26.23 13.11 12.64
N ASN A 338 26.00 13.74 11.48
CA ASN A 338 25.02 14.81 11.34
C ASN A 338 23.72 14.27 10.75
N GLU A 339 22.58 14.80 11.20
CA GLU A 339 21.27 14.35 10.70
C GLU A 339 21.02 14.76 9.23
N GLU A 340 21.75 15.76 8.73
CA GLU A 340 21.69 16.23 7.34
C GLU A 340 22.30 15.21 6.36
N ASP A 341 23.24 14.40 6.82
CA ASP A 341 23.96 13.41 6.00
C ASP A 341 23.12 12.15 5.73
N GLY A 342 21.94 12.05 6.35
CA GLY A 342 20.96 10.99 6.13
C GLY A 342 20.49 10.30 7.41
N PRO A 343 19.48 9.43 7.31
CA PRO A 343 18.98 8.69 8.47
C PRO A 343 19.90 7.51 8.80
N ALA A 344 20.23 7.34 10.08
CA ALA A 344 20.94 6.16 10.54
C ALA A 344 20.10 4.89 10.38
N LEU A 345 20.73 3.77 9.99
CA LEU A 345 20.06 2.50 9.69
C LEU A 345 19.13 2.04 10.81
N ARG A 346 19.61 2.07 12.06
CA ARG A 346 18.80 1.70 13.23
C ARG A 346 17.65 2.66 13.46
N LYS A 347 17.91 3.98 13.40
CA LYS A 347 16.88 5.01 13.56
C LYS A 347 15.80 4.90 12.48
N THR A 348 16.16 4.48 11.25
CA THR A 348 15.20 4.21 10.17
C THR A 348 14.23 3.10 10.56
N VAL A 349 14.71 2.01 11.16
CA VAL A 349 13.82 0.94 11.66
C VAL A 349 12.94 1.41 12.82
N GLU A 350 13.47 2.26 13.71
CA GLU A 350 12.72 2.81 14.85
C GLU A 350 11.58 3.75 14.43
N LYS A 351 11.59 4.29 13.20
CA LYS A 351 10.51 5.11 12.65
C LYS A 351 9.27 4.30 12.23
N ILE A 352 9.37 2.97 12.16
CA ILE A 352 8.27 2.11 11.72
C ILE A 352 7.17 2.08 12.79
N SER A 353 5.98 2.57 12.43
CA SER A 353 4.80 2.59 13.28
C SER A 353 3.72 1.65 12.73
N ASN A 354 3.66 0.43 13.26
CA ASN A 354 2.68 -0.56 12.82
C ASN A 354 1.23 -0.13 13.08
N GLU A 355 0.98 0.60 14.17
CA GLU A 355 -0.36 1.08 14.52
C GLU A 355 -0.83 2.18 13.57
N GLU A 356 0.05 3.14 13.26
CA GLU A 356 -0.24 4.21 12.31
C GLU A 356 -0.41 3.68 10.88
N ASP A 357 0.46 2.76 10.45
CA ASP A 357 0.34 2.10 9.14
C ASP A 357 -0.98 1.34 9.01
N PHE A 358 -1.38 0.61 10.07
CA PHE A 358 -2.66 -0.11 10.08
C PHE A 358 -3.85 0.85 10.10
N TYR A 359 -3.79 1.92 10.89
CA TYR A 359 -4.83 2.96 10.90
C TYR A 359 -5.01 3.57 9.51
N ASN A 360 -3.90 3.94 8.85
CA ASN A 360 -3.93 4.51 7.50
C ASN A 360 -4.48 3.51 6.47
N PHE A 361 -4.12 2.22 6.60
CA PHE A 361 -4.68 1.15 5.78
C PHE A 361 -6.20 0.99 5.96
N VAL A 362 -6.69 0.95 7.20
CA VAL A 362 -8.14 0.87 7.47
C VAL A 362 -8.85 2.12 6.97
N LYS A 363 -8.27 3.30 7.20
CA LYS A 363 -8.84 4.58 6.75
C LYS A 363 -8.97 4.66 5.24
N SER A 364 -7.98 4.19 4.48
CA SER A 364 -8.07 4.17 3.01
C SER A 364 -9.18 3.24 2.51
N HIS A 365 -9.46 2.14 3.22
CA HIS A 365 -10.52 1.21 2.90
C HIS A 365 -11.90 1.62 3.45
N ASP A 366 -12.00 2.35 4.57
CA ASP A 366 -13.25 2.87 5.13
C ASP A 366 -13.96 3.81 4.14
N VAL A 367 -13.18 4.60 3.38
CA VAL A 367 -13.71 5.47 2.33
C VAL A 367 -14.28 4.68 1.15
N MET A 368 -13.67 3.54 0.81
CA MET A 368 -14.05 2.73 -0.36
C MET A 368 -15.16 1.72 -0.05
N THR A 369 -15.39 1.38 1.22
CA THR A 369 -16.30 0.30 1.61
C THR A 369 -17.64 0.81 2.10
N ARG A 370 -18.72 0.12 1.74
CA ARG A 370 -20.07 0.47 2.24
C ARG A 370 -20.16 0.09 3.71
N LYS A 371 -20.56 1.05 4.55
CA LYS A 371 -20.82 0.79 5.97
C LYS A 371 -21.88 -0.29 6.14
N THR A 372 -21.56 -1.28 6.97
CA THR A 372 -22.50 -2.33 7.34
C THR A 372 -23.66 -1.73 8.14
N LYS A 373 -24.89 -2.02 7.70
CA LYS A 373 -26.10 -1.71 8.49
C LYS A 373 -26.18 -2.72 9.64
N LYS A 374 -25.90 -2.27 10.86
CA LYS A 374 -25.90 -3.09 12.08
C LYS A 374 -27.23 -3.07 12.85
N PHE A 375 -28.26 -2.45 12.31
CA PHE A 375 -29.59 -2.37 12.93
C PHE A 375 -30.50 -3.46 12.40
N ASP A 376 -31.46 -3.88 13.23
CA ASP A 376 -32.49 -4.84 12.84
C ASP A 376 -33.28 -4.28 11.65
N ILE A 377 -33.49 -5.10 10.63
CA ILE A 377 -34.29 -4.72 9.48
C ILE A 377 -35.72 -4.48 9.99
N PRO A 378 -36.24 -3.25 9.91
CA PRO A 378 -37.58 -2.96 10.42
C PRO A 378 -38.62 -3.71 9.59
N TYR A 379 -39.65 -4.22 10.26
CA TYR A 379 -40.81 -4.76 9.57
C TYR A 379 -41.55 -3.62 8.85
N ASP A 380 -41.52 -3.65 7.52
CA ASP A 380 -42.25 -2.70 6.69
C ASP A 380 -43.57 -3.37 6.24
N GLN A 381 -44.68 -2.95 6.85
CA GLN A 381 -45.98 -3.52 6.55
C GLN A 381 -46.39 -3.14 5.12
N TYR A 382 -46.76 -4.15 4.32
CA TYR A 382 -47.26 -3.91 2.98
C TYR A 382 -48.58 -3.14 3.03
N ASN A 383 -48.54 -1.87 2.64
CA ASN A 383 -49.73 -1.04 2.52
C ASN A 383 -50.42 -1.36 1.17
N LEU A 384 -51.60 -1.96 1.25
CA LEU A 384 -52.46 -2.19 0.08
C LEU A 384 -52.80 -0.84 -0.58
N SER A 385 -52.90 -0.82 -1.90
CA SER A 385 -53.31 0.38 -2.62
C SER A 385 -54.74 0.79 -2.24
N THR A 386 -55.04 2.09 -2.27
CA THR A 386 -56.38 2.63 -1.99
C THR A 386 -57.46 1.98 -2.86
N GLN A 387 -57.12 1.61 -4.09
CA GLN A 387 -58.02 0.89 -4.99
C GLN A 387 -58.36 -0.52 -4.48
N ALA A 388 -57.38 -1.25 -3.94
CA ALA A 388 -57.59 -2.57 -3.36
C ALA A 388 -58.42 -2.49 -2.08
N VAL A 389 -58.17 -1.48 -1.23
CA VAL A 389 -58.95 -1.25 0.00
C VAL A 389 -60.43 -0.99 -0.31
N ASN A 390 -60.73 -0.15 -1.31
CA ASN A 390 -62.10 0.18 -1.69
C ASN A 390 -62.87 -0.98 -2.34
N ILE A 391 -62.17 -1.96 -2.92
CA ILE A 391 -62.82 -3.18 -3.47
C ILE A 391 -63.20 -4.13 -2.33
N ILE A 392 -62.35 -4.24 -1.31
CA ILE A 392 -62.56 -5.17 -0.19
C ILE A 392 -63.63 -4.64 0.79
N ASN A 393 -63.72 -3.33 0.96
CA ASN A 393 -64.74 -2.66 1.79
C ASN A 393 -65.55 -1.64 0.96
N PRO A 394 -66.52 -2.10 0.14
CA PRO A 394 -67.36 -1.19 -0.64
C PRO A 394 -68.29 -0.36 0.27
N LYS A 395 -68.48 0.91 -0.07
CA LYS A 395 -69.29 1.87 0.70
C LYS A 395 -70.70 1.95 0.12
N ASN A 396 -71.44 0.85 0.25
CA ASN A 396 -72.76 0.69 -0.37
C ASN A 396 -73.74 1.81 0.02
N ILE A 397 -74.54 2.28 -0.93
CA ILE A 397 -75.58 3.29 -0.74
C ILE A 397 -76.97 2.79 -1.14
N PHE A 398 -77.06 1.73 -1.94
CA PHE A 398 -78.32 1.06 -2.25
C PHE A 398 -78.65 0.03 -1.16
N GLY A 399 -79.92 -0.04 -0.72
CA GLY A 399 -80.33 -1.00 0.32
C GLY A 399 -79.91 -0.64 1.75
N VAL A 400 -79.31 0.52 1.97
CA VAL A 400 -78.89 1.02 3.29
C VAL A 400 -79.90 2.04 3.80
N ASP A 401 -80.15 2.09 5.11
CA ASP A 401 -81.04 3.07 5.71
C ASP A 401 -80.58 4.52 5.42
N LEU A 402 -81.53 5.41 5.17
CA LEU A 402 -81.24 6.79 4.76
C LEU A 402 -80.52 7.59 5.87
N ALA A 403 -80.94 7.42 7.13
CA ALA A 403 -80.32 8.10 8.25
C ALA A 403 -78.90 7.56 8.52
N GLU A 404 -78.71 6.24 8.36
CA GLU A 404 -77.39 5.60 8.45
C GLU A 404 -76.43 6.14 7.37
N GLN A 405 -76.88 6.24 6.11
CA GLN A 405 -76.07 6.82 5.02
C GLN A 405 -75.66 8.26 5.34
N MET A 406 -76.60 9.10 5.78
CA MET A 406 -76.33 10.50 6.08
C MET A 406 -75.38 10.68 7.26
N GLN A 407 -75.52 9.88 8.31
CA GLN A 407 -74.62 9.93 9.46
C GLN A 407 -73.21 9.43 9.10
N ARG A 408 -73.10 8.37 8.30
CA ARG A 408 -71.82 7.80 7.85
C ARG A 408 -71.06 8.75 6.93
N ASP A 409 -71.78 9.43 6.04
CA ASP A 409 -71.19 10.23 4.96
C ASP A 409 -71.05 11.71 5.34
N GLY A 410 -71.69 12.15 6.42
CA GLY A 410 -71.57 13.52 6.94
C GLY A 410 -72.25 14.57 6.05
N HIS A 411 -73.22 14.17 5.22
CA HIS A 411 -73.96 15.05 4.32
C HIS A 411 -75.43 15.17 4.74
N ASP A 412 -75.96 16.39 4.70
CA ASP A 412 -77.38 16.69 5.00
C ASP A 412 -78.35 16.24 3.90
N VAL A 413 -77.83 15.92 2.70
CA VAL A 413 -78.60 15.37 1.57
C VAL A 413 -77.74 14.28 0.90
N PRO A 414 -78.31 13.12 0.55
CA PRO A 414 -77.56 12.03 -0.10
C PRO A 414 -76.89 12.46 -1.40
N LEU A 415 -75.61 12.13 -1.54
CA LEU A 415 -74.80 12.51 -2.71
C LEU A 415 -75.37 12.00 -4.03
N ILE A 416 -75.95 10.80 -4.05
CA ILE A 416 -76.60 10.27 -5.25
C ILE A 416 -77.75 11.16 -5.72
N LEU A 417 -78.54 11.71 -4.80
CA LEU A 417 -79.63 12.63 -5.13
C LEU A 417 -79.08 13.92 -5.72
N VAL A 418 -78.10 14.53 -5.05
CA VAL A 418 -77.45 15.77 -5.50
C VAL A 418 -76.83 15.59 -6.88
N LYS A 419 -75.94 14.61 -7.05
CA LYS A 419 -75.24 14.35 -8.31
C LYS A 419 -76.20 14.01 -9.44
N CYS A 420 -77.25 13.23 -9.19
CA CYS A 420 -78.23 12.90 -10.23
C CYS A 420 -79.04 14.14 -10.65
N CYS A 421 -79.54 14.93 -9.70
CA CYS A 421 -80.31 16.14 -10.01
C CYS A 421 -79.47 17.17 -10.77
N GLU A 422 -78.25 17.45 -10.30
CA GLU A 422 -77.33 18.37 -10.97
C GLU A 422 -76.98 17.89 -12.38
N ALA A 423 -76.67 16.60 -12.56
CA ALA A 423 -76.39 16.04 -13.87
C ALA A 423 -77.59 16.12 -14.82
N ILE A 424 -78.82 15.88 -14.33
CA ILE A 424 -80.04 16.01 -15.14
C ILE A 424 -80.23 17.46 -15.61
N GLU A 425 -79.98 18.43 -14.73
CA GLU A 425 -80.11 19.85 -15.06
C GLU A 425 -79.00 20.32 -16.02
N GLN A 426 -77.76 19.87 -15.80
CA GLN A 426 -76.60 20.23 -16.60
C GLN A 426 -76.62 19.63 -18.01
N TYR A 427 -77.02 18.36 -18.17
CA TYR A 427 -77.05 17.68 -19.48
C TYR A 427 -78.33 17.97 -20.29
N GLY A 428 -79.02 19.08 -20.03
CA GLY A 428 -80.20 19.50 -20.78
C GLY A 428 -81.44 18.62 -20.54
N GLY A 429 -81.44 17.78 -19.49
CA GLY A 429 -82.52 16.87 -19.16
C GLY A 429 -83.87 17.55 -18.96
N LEU A 430 -83.87 18.82 -18.48
CA LEU A 430 -85.09 19.62 -18.30
C LEU A 430 -85.88 19.87 -19.60
N GLN A 431 -85.27 19.69 -20.78
CA GLN A 431 -85.94 19.80 -22.08
C GLN A 431 -86.31 18.43 -22.67
N SER A 432 -85.88 17.33 -22.05
CA SER A 432 -86.13 15.97 -22.52
C SER A 432 -87.60 15.57 -22.35
N LYS A 433 -88.27 15.20 -23.44
CA LYS A 433 -89.69 14.81 -23.43
C LYS A 433 -89.89 13.55 -22.58
N GLY A 434 -90.75 13.61 -21.59
CA GLY A 434 -91.05 12.48 -20.71
C GLY A 434 -89.98 12.20 -19.65
N LEU A 435 -89.21 13.21 -19.23
CA LEU A 435 -88.23 13.11 -18.13
C LEU A 435 -88.83 12.39 -16.91
N TYR A 436 -88.10 11.46 -16.30
CA TYR A 436 -88.56 10.52 -15.25
C TYR A 436 -89.62 9.50 -15.65
N ARG A 437 -90.45 9.74 -16.68
CA ARG A 437 -91.44 8.77 -17.18
C ARG A 437 -90.80 7.70 -18.06
N ILE A 438 -89.87 8.09 -18.94
CA ILE A 438 -89.13 7.16 -19.79
C ILE A 438 -88.10 6.40 -18.93
N SER A 439 -88.01 5.08 -19.13
CA SER A 439 -87.03 4.25 -18.43
C SER A 439 -85.73 4.17 -19.21
N GLY A 440 -84.60 4.24 -18.51
CA GLY A 440 -83.28 4.07 -19.09
C GLY A 440 -82.94 2.60 -19.35
N VAL A 441 -81.82 2.37 -20.05
CA VAL A 441 -81.35 1.01 -20.37
C VAL A 441 -80.89 0.29 -19.10
N THR A 442 -81.50 -0.86 -18.78
CA THR A 442 -81.28 -1.59 -17.50
C THR A 442 -79.82 -1.90 -17.19
N SER A 443 -79.02 -2.33 -18.18
CA SER A 443 -77.60 -2.65 -18.00
C SER A 443 -76.78 -1.43 -17.55
N HIS A 444 -77.04 -0.26 -18.14
CA HIS A 444 -76.40 0.99 -17.77
C HIS A 444 -76.88 1.49 -16.40
N VAL A 445 -78.16 1.30 -16.05
CA VAL A 445 -78.66 1.61 -14.69
C VAL A 445 -77.94 0.76 -13.64
N GLN A 446 -77.77 -0.54 -13.89
CA GLN A 446 -77.04 -1.44 -12.97
C GLN A 446 -75.55 -1.11 -12.89
N ARG A 447 -74.93 -0.65 -13.99
CA ARG A 447 -73.55 -0.12 -13.99
C ARG A 447 -73.44 1.12 -13.08
N LEU A 448 -74.31 2.11 -13.26
CA LEU A 448 -74.34 3.30 -12.42
C LEU A 448 -74.54 2.94 -10.94
N ARG A 449 -75.47 2.02 -10.64
CA ARG A 449 -75.70 1.47 -9.30
C ARG A 449 -74.40 0.93 -8.68
N MET A 450 -73.68 0.06 -9.39
CA MET A 450 -72.42 -0.52 -8.90
C MET A 450 -71.33 0.54 -8.69
N LEU A 451 -71.24 1.56 -9.55
CA LEU A 451 -70.25 2.64 -9.40
C LEU A 451 -70.53 3.48 -8.16
N PHE A 452 -71.80 3.79 -7.91
CA PHE A 452 -72.23 4.50 -6.71
C PHE A 452 -72.01 3.67 -5.43
N ASP A 453 -72.33 2.37 -5.43
CA ASP A 453 -72.07 1.48 -4.28
C ASP A 453 -70.56 1.30 -3.99
N ARG A 454 -69.72 1.39 -5.03
CA ARG A 454 -68.27 1.26 -4.89
C ARG A 454 -67.64 2.51 -4.25
N ASN A 455 -67.96 3.69 -4.78
CA ASN A 455 -67.49 4.96 -4.22
C ASN A 455 -68.32 6.15 -4.77
N ALA A 456 -69.39 6.52 -4.07
CA ALA A 456 -70.24 7.63 -4.44
C ALA A 456 -69.51 8.99 -4.45
N ASP A 457 -68.52 9.19 -3.58
CA ASP A 457 -67.73 10.43 -3.50
C ASP A 457 -66.90 10.67 -4.76
N ALA A 458 -66.16 9.64 -5.19
CA ALA A 458 -65.27 9.70 -6.34
C ALA A 458 -65.98 9.57 -7.70
N PHE A 459 -67.24 9.11 -7.71
CA PHE A 459 -67.99 8.93 -8.96
C PHE A 459 -68.37 10.28 -9.58
N ASP A 460 -68.00 10.50 -10.84
CA ASP A 460 -68.36 11.68 -11.63
C ASP A 460 -69.05 11.25 -12.92
N PHE A 461 -70.23 11.81 -13.18
CA PHE A 461 -71.00 11.53 -14.39
C PHE A 461 -70.30 12.01 -15.66
N ASN A 462 -69.44 13.04 -15.60
CA ASN A 462 -68.71 13.54 -16.76
C ASN A 462 -67.68 12.53 -17.31
N ALA A 463 -67.26 11.57 -16.49
CA ALA A 463 -66.28 10.55 -16.87
C ALA A 463 -66.91 9.34 -17.59
N GLU A 464 -68.23 9.22 -17.64
CA GLU A 464 -68.92 8.12 -18.32
C GLU A 464 -69.31 8.50 -19.76
N GLU A 465 -68.75 7.77 -20.73
CA GLU A 465 -69.06 7.95 -22.15
C GLU A 465 -70.50 7.49 -22.47
N ASN A 466 -71.22 8.25 -23.32
CA ASN A 466 -72.59 7.94 -23.79
C ASN A 466 -73.67 7.89 -22.69
N LEU A 467 -73.58 8.76 -21.68
CA LEU A 467 -74.58 8.87 -20.61
C LEU A 467 -75.92 9.45 -21.11
N ASP A 468 -77.00 8.67 -21.03
CA ASP A 468 -78.37 9.12 -21.30
C ASP A 468 -79.05 9.62 -20.01
N VAL A 469 -79.77 10.74 -20.07
CA VAL A 469 -80.55 11.29 -18.97
C VAL A 469 -81.60 10.29 -18.42
N ASN A 470 -82.12 9.40 -19.28
CA ASN A 470 -83.07 8.37 -18.84
C ASN A 470 -82.39 7.35 -17.91
N ASN A 471 -81.09 7.13 -18.06
CA ASN A 471 -80.31 6.27 -17.16
C ASN A 471 -80.07 6.91 -15.80
N ILE A 472 -79.75 8.21 -15.77
CA ILE A 472 -79.57 8.98 -14.52
C ILE A 472 -80.88 9.04 -13.73
N THR A 473 -81.99 9.39 -14.39
CA THR A 473 -83.31 9.42 -13.75
C THR A 473 -83.75 8.05 -13.25
N SER A 474 -83.39 6.97 -13.97
CA SER A 474 -83.75 5.61 -13.58
C SER A 474 -82.92 5.09 -12.41
N VAL A 475 -81.62 5.40 -12.33
CA VAL A 475 -80.79 5.02 -11.17
C VAL A 475 -81.20 5.80 -9.90
N LEU A 476 -81.58 7.07 -10.04
CA LEU A 476 -82.10 7.86 -8.91
C LEU A 476 -83.41 7.28 -8.37
N LYS A 477 -84.35 6.94 -9.26
CA LYS A 477 -85.61 6.26 -8.85
C LYS A 477 -85.34 4.89 -8.24
N LEU A 478 -84.38 4.14 -8.78
CA LEU A 478 -84.00 2.84 -8.25
C LEU A 478 -83.49 2.97 -6.82
N TRP A 479 -82.64 3.97 -6.54
CA TRP A 479 -82.11 4.23 -5.20
C TRP A 479 -83.24 4.52 -4.21
N PHE A 480 -84.18 5.41 -4.53
CA PHE A 480 -85.34 5.67 -3.66
C PHE A 480 -86.18 4.43 -3.38
N ARG A 481 -86.36 3.55 -4.39
CA ARG A 481 -87.14 2.32 -4.25
C ARG A 481 -86.42 1.24 -3.45
N GLU A 482 -85.08 1.25 -3.44
CA GLU A 482 -84.26 0.30 -2.68
C GLU A 482 -83.95 0.79 -1.26
N LEU A 483 -84.48 1.93 -0.82
CA LEU A 483 -84.39 2.31 0.59
C LEU A 483 -85.17 1.28 1.45
N PRO A 484 -84.60 0.83 2.59
CA PRO A 484 -85.30 -0.10 3.50
C PRO A 484 -86.66 0.43 3.99
N ASP A 485 -86.74 1.75 4.22
CA ASP A 485 -87.97 2.48 4.49
C ASP A 485 -88.13 3.60 3.43
N PRO A 486 -89.30 3.75 2.76
CA PRO A 486 -89.48 4.76 1.73
C PRO A 486 -89.27 6.18 2.26
N LEU A 487 -89.06 7.14 1.35
CA LEU A 487 -88.79 8.53 1.72
C LEU A 487 -89.88 9.15 2.60
N PHE A 488 -91.15 8.80 2.38
CA PHE A 488 -92.27 9.26 3.20
C PHE A 488 -92.52 8.41 4.46
N THR A 489 -91.69 7.39 4.70
CA THR A 489 -91.78 6.37 5.77
C THR A 489 -93.06 5.53 5.70
N MET A 490 -92.96 4.23 5.98
CA MET A 490 -94.16 3.39 6.07
C MET A 490 -95.06 3.80 7.24
N ASP A 491 -94.48 4.27 8.34
CA ASP A 491 -95.22 4.68 9.54
C ASP A 491 -96.16 5.87 9.28
N MET A 492 -95.73 6.83 8.46
CA MET A 492 -96.52 8.02 8.14
C MET A 492 -97.36 7.87 6.87
N TYR A 493 -97.33 6.70 6.21
CA TYR A 493 -98.05 6.47 4.95
C TYR A 493 -99.54 6.83 5.07
N GLN A 494 -100.23 6.25 6.06
CA GLN A 494 -101.67 6.49 6.26
C GLN A 494 -101.97 7.95 6.61
N ASP A 495 -101.07 8.62 7.32
CA ASP A 495 -101.19 10.02 7.66
C ASP A 495 -101.12 10.92 6.41
N PHE A 496 -100.19 10.64 5.49
CA PHE A 496 -100.09 11.36 4.21
C PHE A 496 -101.31 11.09 3.32
N ILE A 497 -101.80 9.86 3.26
CA ILE A 497 -103.00 9.51 2.49
C ILE A 497 -104.24 10.20 3.05
N ASN A 498 -104.40 10.23 4.38
CA ASN A 498 -105.53 10.90 5.04
C ASN A 498 -105.50 12.42 4.82
N ALA A 499 -104.32 13.04 4.95
CA ALA A 499 -104.15 14.46 4.65
C ALA A 499 -104.49 14.78 3.18
N ALA A 500 -104.05 13.94 2.24
CA ALA A 500 -104.35 14.10 0.81
C ALA A 500 -105.83 13.91 0.46
N LYS A 501 -106.55 13.07 1.22
CA LYS A 501 -107.99 12.80 1.11
C LYS A 501 -108.86 13.83 1.87
N ASN A 502 -108.34 15.02 2.16
CA ASN A 502 -109.11 16.12 2.77
C ASN A 502 -109.79 17.00 1.70
N PRO A 503 -111.14 17.18 1.75
CA PRO A 503 -111.89 17.79 0.64
C PRO A 503 -111.74 19.31 0.61
N ASP A 504 -111.31 19.91 1.72
CA ASP A 504 -110.97 21.32 1.81
C ASP A 504 -109.52 21.51 1.35
N ASP A 505 -109.34 22.19 0.22
CA ASP A 505 -108.02 22.43 -0.39
C ASP A 505 -107.04 23.14 0.55
N ARG A 506 -107.52 24.08 1.37
CA ARG A 506 -106.68 24.82 2.31
C ARG A 506 -106.23 23.94 3.47
N ARG A 507 -107.15 23.11 4.00
CA ARG A 507 -106.81 22.15 5.08
C ARG A 507 -105.91 21.03 4.57
N ARG A 508 -106.15 20.52 3.35
CA ARG A 508 -105.29 19.52 2.70
C ARG A 508 -103.84 19.96 2.63
N VAL A 509 -103.60 21.20 2.19
CA VAL A 509 -102.23 21.76 2.11
C VAL A 509 -101.60 21.92 3.49
N LEU A 510 -102.36 22.42 4.48
CA LEU A 510 -101.85 22.59 5.85
C LEU A 510 -101.52 21.24 6.52
N GLU A 511 -102.37 20.23 6.37
CA GLU A 511 -102.14 18.89 6.91
C GLU A 511 -100.97 18.18 6.23
N LEU A 512 -100.84 18.29 4.90
CA LEU A 512 -99.67 17.75 4.18
C LEU A 512 -98.38 18.45 4.62
N HIS A 513 -98.40 19.78 4.76
CA HIS A 513 -97.26 20.55 5.24
C HIS A 513 -96.87 20.16 6.67
N ASP A 514 -97.84 19.98 7.56
CA ASP A 514 -97.60 19.50 8.92
C ASP A 514 -96.95 18.12 8.92
N ARG A 515 -97.45 17.17 8.12
CA ARG A 515 -96.86 15.82 8.00
C ARG A 515 -95.45 15.84 7.42
N VAL A 516 -95.16 16.68 6.43
CA VAL A 516 -93.79 16.85 5.92
C VAL A 516 -92.84 17.32 7.02
N ASN A 517 -93.25 18.26 7.89
CA ASN A 517 -92.39 18.75 8.98
C ASN A 517 -92.17 17.73 10.12
N HIS A 518 -92.97 16.67 10.17
CA HIS A 518 -92.80 15.57 11.13
C HIS A 518 -91.96 14.41 10.58
N LEU A 519 -91.51 14.47 9.31
CA LEU A 519 -90.57 13.50 8.78
C LEU A 519 -89.24 13.57 9.55
N PRO A 520 -88.53 12.43 9.69
CA PRO A 520 -87.15 12.45 10.20
C PRO A 520 -86.27 13.41 9.41
N ASP A 521 -85.28 14.03 10.07
CA ASP A 521 -84.42 15.08 9.48
C ASP A 521 -83.80 14.66 8.13
N ALA A 522 -83.38 13.40 8.04
CA ALA A 522 -82.82 12.79 6.84
C ALA A 522 -83.80 12.75 5.66
N ASN A 523 -85.02 12.25 5.93
CA ASN A 523 -86.12 12.17 4.98
C ASN A 523 -86.62 13.56 4.59
N TYR A 524 -86.77 14.48 5.55
CA TYR A 524 -87.20 15.85 5.30
C TYR A 524 -86.21 16.60 4.40
N SER A 525 -84.91 16.53 4.69
CA SER A 525 -83.87 17.23 3.92
C SER A 525 -83.76 16.67 2.50
N THR A 526 -83.79 15.34 2.37
CA THR A 526 -83.82 14.63 1.08
C THR A 526 -85.08 14.98 0.27
N LEU A 527 -86.26 14.98 0.90
CA LEU A 527 -87.52 15.34 0.27
C LEU A 527 -87.53 16.80 -0.17
N LYS A 528 -87.07 17.73 0.67
CA LYS A 528 -86.98 19.15 0.36
C LYS A 528 -86.10 19.40 -0.87
N TYR A 529 -84.95 18.74 -0.95
CA TYR A 529 -84.06 18.84 -2.11
C TYR A 529 -84.74 18.29 -3.38
N LEU A 530 -85.34 17.10 -3.29
CA LEU A 530 -86.08 16.49 -4.40
C LEU A 530 -87.24 17.38 -4.88
N MET A 531 -88.03 17.94 -3.96
CA MET A 531 -89.14 18.85 -4.30
C MET A 531 -88.65 20.12 -5.00
N GLY A 532 -87.48 20.63 -4.62
CA GLY A 532 -86.81 21.73 -5.31
C GLY A 532 -86.51 21.38 -6.78
N HIS A 533 -85.91 20.22 -7.03
CA HIS A 533 -85.62 19.74 -8.38
C HIS A 533 -86.91 19.49 -9.20
N LEU A 534 -87.91 18.82 -8.63
CA LEU A 534 -89.18 18.54 -9.32
C LEU A 534 -89.94 19.83 -9.68
N ASN A 535 -89.87 20.86 -8.83
CA ASN A 535 -90.41 22.18 -9.16
C ASN A 535 -89.72 22.78 -10.40
N GLN A 536 -88.40 22.59 -10.54
CA GLN A 536 -87.69 23.03 -11.74
C GLN A 536 -88.14 22.25 -12.99
N VAL A 537 -88.36 20.94 -12.88
CA VAL A 537 -88.93 20.12 -13.98
C VAL A 537 -90.30 20.66 -14.42
N VAL A 538 -91.19 20.98 -13.47
CA VAL A 538 -92.54 21.52 -13.76
C VAL A 538 -92.46 22.90 -14.41
N LYS A 539 -91.54 23.79 -13.99
CA LYS A 539 -91.35 25.09 -14.65
C LYS A 539 -91.01 24.97 -16.14
N ASN A 540 -90.39 23.86 -16.54
CA ASN A 540 -90.02 23.55 -17.92
C ASN A 540 -91.02 22.61 -18.62
N GLN A 541 -92.23 22.41 -18.07
CA GLN A 541 -93.24 21.46 -18.59
C GLN A 541 -93.65 21.69 -20.05
N GLU A 542 -93.49 22.91 -20.57
CA GLU A 542 -93.75 23.21 -21.98
C GLU A 542 -92.86 22.41 -22.93
N TYR A 543 -91.64 22.07 -22.50
CA TYR A 543 -90.66 21.31 -23.28
C TYR A 543 -90.68 19.83 -22.92
N ASN A 544 -90.45 19.50 -21.64
CA ASN A 544 -90.36 18.12 -21.18
C ASN A 544 -91.73 17.39 -21.10
N LYS A 545 -92.85 18.11 -21.16
CA LYS A 545 -94.23 17.58 -21.09
C LYS A 545 -94.58 16.88 -19.76
N MET A 546 -93.84 17.18 -18.69
CA MET A 546 -94.07 16.64 -17.34
C MET A 546 -94.69 17.72 -16.44
N ASN A 547 -96.01 17.68 -16.30
CA ASN A 547 -96.75 18.50 -15.34
C ASN A 547 -96.78 17.84 -13.94
N VAL A 548 -97.33 18.54 -12.94
CA VAL A 548 -97.42 18.05 -11.54
C VAL A 548 -98.11 16.68 -11.45
N GLN A 549 -99.18 16.47 -12.23
CA GLN A 549 -99.92 15.20 -12.23
C GLN A 549 -99.08 14.05 -12.81
N ASN A 550 -98.36 14.29 -13.91
CA ASN A 550 -97.47 13.30 -14.54
C ASN A 550 -96.31 12.91 -13.60
N LEU A 551 -95.72 13.87 -12.89
CA LEU A 551 -94.67 13.59 -11.91
C LEU A 551 -95.22 12.85 -10.67
N GLY A 552 -96.42 13.21 -10.22
CA GLY A 552 -97.10 12.51 -9.11
C GLY A 552 -97.34 11.03 -9.40
N ILE A 553 -97.71 10.69 -10.65
CA ILE A 553 -97.88 9.28 -11.07
C ILE A 553 -96.55 8.51 -11.04
N VAL A 554 -95.43 9.16 -11.37
CA VAL A 554 -94.10 8.51 -11.39
C VAL A 554 -93.51 8.37 -9.99
N PHE A 555 -93.53 9.46 -9.20
CA PHE A 555 -92.88 9.51 -7.89
C PHE A 555 -93.77 9.00 -6.75
N GLY A 556 -95.11 9.04 -6.89
CA GLY A 556 -96.03 8.51 -5.88
C GLY A 556 -95.67 7.09 -5.40
N PRO A 557 -95.64 6.08 -6.29
CA PRO A 557 -95.25 4.72 -5.90
C PRO A 557 -93.77 4.61 -5.50
N THR A 558 -92.90 5.50 -6.00
CA THR A 558 -91.45 5.46 -5.72
C THR A 558 -91.11 5.98 -4.32
N LEU A 559 -91.83 7.00 -3.83
CA LEU A 559 -91.51 7.67 -2.57
C LEU A 559 -92.36 7.20 -1.38
N LEU A 560 -93.60 6.77 -1.64
CA LEU A 560 -94.50 6.23 -0.60
C LEU A 560 -94.31 4.71 -0.39
N GLY A 561 -93.65 4.03 -1.32
CA GLY A 561 -93.57 2.58 -1.36
C GLY A 561 -94.88 1.91 -1.82
N SER A 562 -94.79 0.62 -2.18
CA SER A 562 -95.98 -0.19 -2.46
C SER A 562 -96.57 -0.69 -1.14
N PRO A 563 -97.89 -0.61 -0.90
CA PRO A 563 -98.48 -1.24 0.27
C PRO A 563 -98.23 -2.74 0.21
N VAL A 564 -97.62 -3.29 1.26
CA VAL A 564 -97.39 -4.72 1.41
C VAL A 564 -98.75 -5.40 1.64
N ILE A 565 -99.27 -6.10 0.63
CA ILE A 565 -100.33 -7.09 0.84
C ILE A 565 -99.68 -8.26 1.59
N GLY A 566 -100.10 -8.47 2.84
CA GLY A 566 -99.52 -9.47 3.73
C GLY A 566 -99.65 -10.91 3.23
N GLY A 567 -98.55 -11.67 3.33
CA GLY A 567 -98.52 -13.11 3.10
C GLY A 567 -97.10 -13.67 3.30
N ALA A 568 -96.94 -14.50 4.33
CA ALA A 568 -95.67 -14.92 4.91
C ALA A 568 -94.86 -15.97 4.10
N ASN A 569 -93.57 -16.04 4.47
CA ASN A 569 -92.59 -17.13 4.37
C ASN A 569 -91.91 -17.43 3.03
N SER A 570 -90.62 -17.06 2.94
CA SER A 570 -89.56 -18.01 2.53
C SER A 570 -88.17 -17.50 2.94
N THR A 571 -87.45 -18.26 3.75
CA THR A 571 -85.97 -18.19 3.80
C THR A 571 -85.40 -19.59 3.71
N SER A 572 -84.96 -19.94 2.50
CA SER A 572 -83.80 -20.80 2.28
C SER A 572 -83.25 -20.54 0.87
N GLY A 573 -82.09 -19.88 0.83
CA GLY A 573 -80.94 -20.24 -0.02
C GLY A 573 -81.01 -20.09 -1.55
N VAL A 574 -80.11 -19.22 -2.03
CA VAL A 574 -79.26 -19.35 -3.24
C VAL A 574 -79.81 -18.85 -4.59
N SER A 575 -79.09 -17.83 -5.08
CA SER A 575 -78.73 -17.44 -6.45
C SER A 575 -79.60 -17.88 -7.63
N GLY A 576 -80.11 -16.89 -8.37
CA GLY A 576 -80.58 -17.09 -9.75
C GLY A 576 -81.21 -15.84 -10.34
N SER A 577 -80.61 -15.34 -11.42
CA SER A 577 -81.19 -14.35 -12.33
C SER A 577 -82.59 -14.77 -12.78
N VAL A 578 -83.60 -13.91 -12.59
CA VAL A 578 -84.89 -14.04 -13.26
C VAL A 578 -85.35 -12.65 -13.73
N LEU A 579 -85.51 -12.55 -15.04
CA LEU A 579 -86.20 -11.50 -15.78
C LEU A 579 -87.65 -11.40 -15.28
N LEU A 580 -88.12 -10.20 -14.94
CA LEU A 580 -89.56 -9.95 -14.90
C LEU A 580 -89.95 -8.74 -15.74
N GLN A 581 -90.66 -9.14 -16.78
CA GLN A 581 -91.47 -8.46 -17.76
C GLN A 581 -92.53 -7.55 -17.10
N ASN A 582 -92.85 -6.48 -17.85
CA ASN A 582 -94.05 -5.66 -17.70
C ASN A 582 -95.28 -6.51 -17.34
N ASP A 583 -95.97 -6.15 -16.26
CA ASP A 583 -97.42 -6.31 -16.17
C ASP A 583 -98.02 -5.23 -15.27
N GLY A 584 -99.07 -4.59 -15.79
CA GLY A 584 -99.84 -3.58 -15.09
C GLY A 584 -100.89 -4.21 -14.19
N ALA A 585 -100.80 -3.97 -12.88
CA ALA A 585 -101.91 -4.11 -11.94
C ALA A 585 -101.53 -3.37 -10.65
N GLY A 586 -102.36 -2.43 -10.20
CA GLY A 586 -102.16 -1.76 -8.91
C GLY A 586 -102.48 -0.27 -8.82
N LEU A 587 -103.22 0.30 -9.79
CA LEU A 587 -103.86 1.62 -9.65
C LEU A 587 -105.30 1.40 -9.20
N ASN A 588 -105.56 1.30 -7.88
CA ASN A 588 -106.97 1.24 -7.43
C ASN A 588 -107.30 1.71 -6.00
N ASP A 589 -106.42 2.36 -5.23
CA ASP A 589 -106.79 2.68 -3.83
C ASP A 589 -106.41 4.07 -3.28
N MET A 590 -106.41 5.11 -4.13
CA MET A 590 -106.27 6.52 -3.70
C MET A 590 -107.57 7.33 -3.77
N SER A 591 -108.71 6.74 -3.41
CA SER A 591 -109.98 7.47 -3.20
C SER A 591 -110.39 7.54 -1.71
N TRP A 592 -110.37 8.76 -1.17
CA TRP A 592 -111.19 9.40 -0.12
C TRP A 592 -111.72 8.69 1.18
N GLN A 593 -111.41 9.34 2.33
CA GLN A 593 -112.21 9.63 3.57
C GLN A 593 -112.42 8.68 4.80
N CYS A 594 -112.20 9.29 6.00
CA CYS A 594 -112.92 9.21 7.31
C CYS A 594 -112.37 8.39 8.54
N LYS A 595 -112.20 9.12 9.67
CA LYS A 595 -111.91 8.78 11.11
C LYS A 595 -113.01 7.89 11.78
N PRO A 596 -112.96 7.36 13.05
CA PRO A 596 -112.13 7.72 14.25
C PRO A 596 -111.65 6.61 15.25
N ASP A 597 -110.77 7.02 16.22
CA ASP A 597 -110.49 6.53 17.63
C ASP A 597 -110.15 5.03 17.90
N ASN A 598 -109.28 4.60 18.84
CA ASN A 598 -109.02 5.05 20.21
C ASN A 598 -107.82 4.30 20.88
N GLN A 599 -107.03 5.00 21.72
CA GLN A 599 -106.18 4.52 22.86
C GLN A 599 -104.96 3.58 22.58
N LEU A 600 -103.83 3.54 23.31
CA LEU A 600 -103.55 3.71 24.75
C LEU A 600 -102.03 3.89 25.02
N ARG A 601 -101.70 4.50 26.18
CA ARG A 601 -100.39 4.91 26.73
C ARG A 601 -99.45 3.77 27.20
N ARG A 602 -98.12 3.99 27.28
CA ARG A 602 -97.30 4.22 28.52
C ARG A 602 -95.75 4.12 28.32
N THR A 603 -95.05 4.71 29.28
CA THR A 603 -93.69 5.29 29.38
C THR A 603 -92.53 4.37 29.82
N ARG A 604 -91.27 4.80 29.59
CA ARG A 604 -89.97 4.25 30.08
C ARG A 604 -89.46 4.95 31.38
N PRO A 605 -88.53 4.35 32.16
CA PRO A 605 -87.93 4.95 33.37
C PRO A 605 -86.59 5.68 33.12
N VAL A 606 -86.22 6.55 34.07
CA VAL A 606 -85.02 7.42 34.12
C VAL A 606 -84.07 6.94 35.24
N TYR A 607 -82.75 6.94 35.01
CA TYR A 607 -81.71 6.63 36.01
C TYR A 607 -81.27 7.86 36.82
N SER A 608 -80.91 7.67 38.10
CA SER A 608 -80.68 8.73 39.09
C SER A 608 -79.22 9.19 39.19
N ARG A 609 -79.03 10.36 39.80
CA ARG A 609 -77.76 11.09 39.98
C ARG A 609 -76.76 10.39 40.91
N GLU A 610 -77.18 9.35 41.65
CA GLU A 610 -76.33 8.60 42.59
C GLU A 610 -75.41 7.60 41.89
N ASP A 611 -75.84 7.02 40.75
CA ASP A 611 -75.05 6.05 39.98
C ASP A 611 -73.82 6.68 39.30
N ILE A 612 -73.86 7.98 39.03
CA ILE A 612 -72.76 8.74 38.43
C ILE A 612 -71.71 9.11 39.50
N LEU A 613 -72.13 9.28 40.76
CA LEU A 613 -71.23 9.61 41.87
C LEU A 613 -70.42 8.38 42.32
N GLN A 614 -71.05 7.20 42.36
CA GLN A 614 -70.42 5.90 42.65
C GLN A 614 -69.28 5.56 41.65
N LYS A 615 -69.50 5.81 40.35
CA LYS A 615 -68.49 5.56 39.30
C LYS A 615 -67.28 6.52 39.38
N ARG A 616 -67.46 7.74 39.89
CA ARG A 616 -66.37 8.72 40.04
C ARG A 616 -65.48 8.44 41.26
N ILE A 617 -66.04 7.92 42.36
CA ILE A 617 -65.27 7.52 43.54
C ILE A 617 -64.41 6.27 43.25
N GLN A 618 -64.90 5.31 42.46
CA GLN A 618 -64.10 4.16 42.02
C GLN A 618 -62.88 4.54 41.13
N LEU A 619 -63.01 5.56 40.28
CA LEU A 619 -61.91 6.05 39.44
C LEU A 619 -60.85 6.80 40.26
N ALA A 620 -61.24 7.54 41.30
CA ALA A 620 -60.30 8.24 42.18
C ALA A 620 -59.46 7.29 43.04
N ILE A 621 -60.06 6.19 43.55
CA ILE A 621 -59.34 5.18 44.35
C ILE A 621 -58.31 4.42 43.49
N ARG A 622 -58.63 4.11 42.22
CA ARG A 622 -57.67 3.52 41.26
C ARG A 622 -56.48 4.44 40.94
N GLY A 623 -56.69 5.75 40.88
CA GLY A 623 -55.62 6.74 40.67
C GLY A 623 -54.64 6.85 41.84
N ILE A 624 -55.12 6.78 43.09
CA ILE A 624 -54.28 6.88 44.29
C ILE A 624 -53.40 5.62 44.48
N ILE A 625 -53.90 4.44 44.11
CA ILE A 625 -53.15 3.18 44.16
C ILE A 625 -52.00 3.19 43.12
N LEU A 626 -52.25 3.70 41.91
CA LEU A 626 -51.24 3.83 40.86
C LEU A 626 -50.12 4.82 41.22
N LEU A 627 -50.45 5.94 41.89
CA LEU A 627 -49.47 6.93 42.35
C LEU A 627 -48.57 6.40 43.48
N LYS A 628 -49.11 5.54 44.35
CA LYS A 628 -48.37 4.91 45.44
C LYS A 628 -47.37 3.86 44.92
N LEU A 629 -47.78 3.07 43.91
CA LEU A 629 -46.92 2.10 43.21
C LEU A 629 -45.76 2.75 42.43
N THR A 630 -45.97 3.93 41.84
CA THR A 630 -44.91 4.67 41.12
C THR A 630 -43.87 5.26 42.07
N LEU A 631 -44.29 5.78 43.23
CA LEU A 631 -43.39 6.30 44.27
C LEU A 631 -42.59 5.19 44.99
N GLU A 632 -43.18 4.01 45.20
CA GLU A 632 -42.48 2.84 45.76
C GLU A 632 -41.39 2.29 44.80
N LEU A 633 -41.66 2.33 43.48
CA LEU A 633 -40.69 1.93 42.44
C LEU A 633 -39.55 2.94 42.26
N GLN A 634 -39.81 4.24 42.40
CA GLN A 634 -38.74 5.26 42.44
C GLN A 634 -37.87 5.16 43.71
N ARG A 635 -38.43 4.81 44.87
CA ARG A 635 -37.66 4.57 46.12
C ARG A 635 -36.75 3.34 46.02
N ASN A 636 -37.24 2.25 45.42
CA ASN A 636 -36.45 1.02 45.24
C ASN A 636 -35.36 1.14 44.17
N TRP A 637 -35.51 2.06 43.21
CA TRP A 637 -34.48 2.38 42.22
C TRP A 637 -33.36 3.24 42.84
N ALA A 638 -33.69 4.18 43.73
CA ALA A 638 -32.70 5.02 44.43
C ALA A 638 -31.86 4.25 45.48
N HIS A 639 -32.41 3.22 46.12
CA HIS A 639 -31.68 2.41 47.11
C HIS A 639 -30.69 1.39 46.49
N ARG A 640 -30.90 0.96 45.23
CA ARG A 640 -29.96 0.04 44.54
C ARG A 640 -28.75 0.74 43.92
N ASN A 641 -28.84 2.05 43.65
CA ASN A 641 -27.73 2.82 43.08
C ASN A 641 -26.79 3.48 44.10
N THR A 642 -27.06 3.31 45.41
CA THR A 642 -26.23 3.86 46.50
C THR A 642 -25.33 2.82 47.19
N GLN A 643 -25.28 1.57 46.71
CA GLN A 643 -24.54 0.47 47.36
C GLN A 643 -23.52 -0.24 46.45
N SER A 644 -23.02 0.42 45.39
CA SER A 644 -21.98 -0.14 44.52
C SER A 644 -20.87 0.85 44.12
N GLN A 645 -20.62 1.90 44.92
CA GLN A 645 -19.37 2.67 44.89
C GLN A 645 -19.01 3.20 46.29
N GLU A 646 -18.67 2.28 47.20
CA GLU A 646 -17.60 2.52 48.17
C GLU A 646 -16.54 1.47 47.88
N ASP A 647 -15.53 1.84 47.10
CA ASP A 647 -14.19 1.23 47.18
C ASP A 647 -13.20 2.07 46.37
N ASN A 648 -12.51 2.98 47.07
CA ASN A 648 -11.10 3.28 46.86
C ASN A 648 -10.60 4.16 48.02
N PRO A 649 -9.43 3.92 48.64
CA PRO A 649 -8.18 4.06 47.88
C PRO A 649 -6.94 3.21 48.31
N THR A 650 -6.02 3.11 47.33
CA THR A 650 -4.54 3.25 47.41
C THR A 650 -3.57 2.05 47.66
N LYS A 651 -2.87 1.71 46.55
CA LYS A 651 -1.39 1.59 46.32
C LYS A 651 -0.54 0.41 46.87
N ARG A 652 0.10 -0.33 45.92
CA ARG A 652 1.57 -0.44 45.66
C ARG A 652 1.80 -1.32 44.39
N HIS A 653 2.16 -0.75 43.23
CA HIS A 653 3.51 -0.46 42.68
C HIS A 653 4.25 -1.64 42.01
N HIS A 654 4.02 -1.84 40.70
CA HIS A 654 5.04 -1.78 39.62
C HIS A 654 4.43 -2.19 38.26
N GLN A 655 4.95 -1.55 37.20
CA GLN A 655 4.96 -1.93 35.78
C GLN A 655 3.69 -1.87 34.91
N ASP A 656 3.87 -1.09 33.83
CA ASP A 656 3.54 -1.37 32.43
C ASP A 656 2.15 -1.11 31.83
N LEU A 657 2.23 -0.48 30.63
CA LEU A 657 1.27 -0.31 29.53
C LEU A 657 0.23 0.81 29.64
N GLY A 658 0.54 1.94 28.99
CA GLY A 658 -0.40 3.01 28.66
C GLY A 658 -0.78 2.99 27.18
N HIS A 659 -2.05 2.71 26.91
CA HIS A 659 -2.79 3.20 25.74
C HIS A 659 -3.88 4.12 26.30
N ASP A 660 -3.81 5.41 25.99
CA ASP A 660 -4.91 6.35 26.18
C ASP A 660 -5.64 6.56 24.86
N ASN A 661 -6.96 6.33 24.93
CA ASN A 661 -7.95 6.69 23.94
C ASN A 661 -8.12 8.20 23.86
N VAL A 662 -8.05 8.74 22.65
CA VAL A 662 -8.59 10.06 22.32
C VAL A 662 -10.10 9.95 22.13
N SER A 663 -10.82 10.72 22.93
CA SER A 663 -12.26 11.01 22.83
C SER A 663 -12.63 11.73 21.53
N THR A 664 -13.65 11.24 20.84
CA THR A 664 -14.28 11.87 19.67
C THR A 664 -15.52 12.71 20.01
N PRO A 665 -15.94 13.64 19.12
CA PRO A 665 -16.83 14.78 19.39
C PRO A 665 -18.34 14.48 19.34
N GLU A 666 -18.78 13.30 19.81
CA GLU A 666 -20.20 12.91 19.75
C GLU A 666 -20.97 13.13 21.06
N THR A 667 -20.29 13.27 22.20
CA THR A 667 -20.92 13.57 23.49
C THR A 667 -21.45 15.00 23.60
N SER A 668 -20.92 15.95 22.81
CA SER A 668 -21.35 17.35 22.88
C SER A 668 -22.58 17.70 22.02
N ARG A 669 -23.00 16.81 21.11
CA ARG A 669 -24.23 17.01 20.29
C ARG A 669 -25.48 16.37 20.91
N TYR A 670 -25.31 15.33 21.73
CA TYR A 670 -26.44 14.69 22.41
C TYR A 670 -26.95 15.50 23.61
N LEU A 671 -26.07 16.27 24.27
CA LEU A 671 -26.42 17.10 25.42
C LEU A 671 -27.11 18.42 25.05
N SER A 672 -26.94 18.94 23.83
CA SER A 672 -27.66 20.14 23.39
C SER A 672 -29.10 19.86 22.94
N SER A 673 -29.38 18.64 22.47
CA SER A 673 -30.73 18.18 22.08
C SER A 673 -31.63 17.90 23.29
N ILE A 674 -31.07 17.52 24.43
CA ILE A 674 -31.86 17.23 25.66
C ILE A 674 -32.26 18.53 26.36
N ASN A 675 -31.53 19.63 26.15
CA ASN A 675 -31.82 20.92 26.79
C ASN A 675 -32.92 21.72 26.06
N THR A 676 -33.11 21.52 24.75
CA THR A 676 -34.19 22.16 23.98
C THR A 676 -35.57 21.55 24.22
N ASP A 677 -35.66 20.26 24.59
CA ASP A 677 -36.94 19.61 24.90
C ASP A 677 -37.42 19.85 26.34
N ASN A 678 -36.50 20.14 27.28
CA ASN A 678 -36.87 20.52 28.65
C ASN A 678 -37.47 21.94 28.74
N GLU A 679 -37.06 22.88 27.87
CA GLU A 679 -37.66 24.23 27.83
C GLU A 679 -39.06 24.29 27.18
N ARG A 680 -39.45 23.27 26.42
CA ARG A 680 -40.80 23.17 25.82
C ARG A 680 -41.83 22.61 26.78
N VAL A 681 -41.45 21.69 27.66
CA VAL A 681 -42.36 21.10 28.66
C VAL A 681 -42.64 22.06 29.83
N GLN A 682 -41.66 22.90 30.22
CA GLN A 682 -41.85 24.00 31.18
C GLN A 682 -42.70 25.18 30.65
N ARG A 683 -43.10 25.18 29.37
CA ARG A 683 -43.99 26.20 28.78
C ARG A 683 -45.46 25.75 28.66
N VAL A 684 -45.76 24.48 28.94
CA VAL A 684 -47.12 23.92 28.89
C VAL A 684 -47.67 23.61 30.30
N LEU A 685 -46.79 23.42 31.29
CA LEU A 685 -47.10 23.62 32.71
C LEU A 685 -47.20 25.11 33.02
#